data_AF-E6UDG4-F1
#
_entry.id   AF-E6UDG4-F1
#
_cell.length_a   1.000
_cell.length_b   1.000
_cell.length_c   1.000
_cell.angle_alpha   90.00
_cell.angle_beta   90.00
_cell.angle_gamma   90.00
#
_symmetry.space_group_name_H-M   'P 1'
#
loop_
_entity.id
_entity.type
_entity.pdbx_description
1 polymer ?
#
loop_
_entity_poly.entity_id
_entity_poly.type
_entity_poly.pdbx_seq_one_letter_code
_entity_poly.pdbx_strand_id
1 'polypeptide(L)'
;MFEHKRLVGLDDYFKELSARPEKGVYFYRFCGYNEQVAEFLKKYYEAARTGGVIIEGRIPNPDNKNLAYFEEMMGMDFKMDLNFLNMKLKKWLPRMSEYQRSAVAGSIYNTLSVLRTQGKNDNMLKNCYIKFMCWLYYKFERVTSQLGESKVPKILYEGDISNYELLLITVLSNAGCDVVLLQYHGDDEYLKLDPQSADSFKLDIAGLGAFPDGFSLNNMRQMQQAQANRQRLYGAEPRFTNCTNAWLSGEEDHISDFKRPANERGSDPKMYYNIFTRINGVWDKMTYLNDLYQMQLELKKNGRKVVVIDEGIPLPSPDEINGVPRKYYNQPEQMIADLALQIRYGNNIELQRVMAKNFVDIMLGECAADPSNLNRLTNKAVYMICWLKRYMAQLFTNWRMPELACFILMGGCKNEHEAMFLRFLARLPVDVLILVPDLSADKCCLKDKLLFEQNCAETLDAKKFPSETTQLQMPTLAYHAERELDTLMYQDSGIYRNRQYSKANAVTLKTMYEEIALLWKEELKYRPNFSTVEDVVNMPVIFAKVSGVKDGDLEQYWGSIKQLLTPDTFLITQAPYISSDSYNEMKSYSTEFLKRGVLQRQVIKNHPSYHYGFLRDEIQDHILDKLQLLIDSRMIKGTFENGTEYTIVATIMNLNMDMVRKIQSFDFTKSNPKLVYVNPGERVISLEDSIIIAFLNLIGFDIVFFVPTGYQSVEKFFSSTVMEEHQVGQYVYDLNVPDLRRFVVKKQPTSWRERIFKRGK
;
A
#
# COMPACT_ATOMS: atom_id res chain seq x y z
N MET A 1 -64.34 11.84 -30.65
CA MET A 1 -63.37 10.90 -30.07
C MET A 1 -62.11 10.99 -30.89
N PHE A 2 -60.96 10.82 -30.24
CA PHE A 2 -59.68 10.75 -30.94
C PHE A 2 -59.49 9.36 -31.55
N GLU A 3 -58.79 9.30 -32.68
CA GLU A 3 -58.36 8.04 -33.28
C GLU A 3 -57.00 7.63 -32.71
N HIS A 4 -56.80 6.32 -32.53
CA HIS A 4 -55.49 5.76 -32.20
C HIS A 4 -54.62 5.77 -33.46
N LYS A 5 -53.52 6.51 -33.41
CA LYS A 5 -52.60 6.67 -34.55
C LYS A 5 -51.31 5.90 -34.34
N ARG A 6 -50.67 5.51 -35.44
CA ARG A 6 -49.35 4.90 -35.38
C ARG A 6 -48.28 5.97 -35.16
N LEU A 7 -47.34 5.70 -34.26
CA LEU A 7 -46.17 6.52 -34.01
C LEU A 7 -45.23 6.48 -35.21
N VAL A 8 -44.65 7.64 -35.54
CA VAL A 8 -43.50 7.73 -36.45
C VAL A 8 -42.21 7.60 -35.64
N GLY A 9 -42.19 8.14 -34.42
CA GLY A 9 -41.12 7.94 -33.45
C GLY A 9 -41.57 8.17 -32.01
N LEU A 10 -40.81 7.68 -31.03
CA LEU A 10 -41.14 7.79 -29.61
C LEU A 10 -41.24 9.24 -29.12
N ASP A 11 -40.53 10.18 -29.75
CA ASP A 11 -40.61 11.60 -29.41
C ASP A 11 -41.97 12.23 -29.71
N ASP A 12 -42.82 11.61 -30.54
CA ASP A 12 -44.16 12.10 -30.86
C ASP A 12 -45.07 12.17 -29.62
N TYR A 13 -44.83 11.35 -28.60
CA TYR A 13 -45.52 11.42 -27.32
C TYR A 13 -45.34 12.78 -26.62
N PHE A 14 -44.21 13.45 -26.83
CA PHE A 14 -43.86 14.70 -26.14
C PHE A 14 -44.27 15.95 -26.93
N LYS A 15 -44.76 15.79 -28.17
CA LYS A 15 -45.32 16.88 -28.97
C LYS A 15 -46.71 17.27 -28.47
N GLU A 16 -46.98 18.57 -28.45
CA GLU A 16 -48.32 19.11 -28.23
C GLU A 16 -49.29 18.61 -29.32
N LEU A 17 -50.58 18.51 -28.98
CA LEU A 17 -51.61 17.95 -29.86
C LEU A 17 -51.68 18.65 -31.24
N SER A 18 -51.40 19.95 -31.29
CA SER A 18 -51.37 20.77 -32.52
C SER A 18 -50.15 20.50 -33.41
N ALA A 19 -49.04 20.05 -32.81
CA ALA A 19 -47.76 19.80 -33.47
C ALA A 19 -47.58 18.33 -33.87
N ARG A 20 -48.57 17.48 -33.63
CA ARG A 20 -48.54 16.08 -34.06
C ARG A 20 -48.79 15.97 -35.56
N PRO A 21 -48.15 14.99 -36.24
CA PRO A 21 -48.37 14.75 -37.67
C PRO A 21 -49.85 14.50 -38.01
N GLU A 22 -50.55 13.80 -37.11
CA GLU A 22 -51.99 13.59 -37.15
C GLU A 22 -52.60 13.89 -35.78
N LYS A 23 -53.77 14.54 -35.76
CA LYS A 23 -54.51 14.82 -34.52
C LYS A 23 -55.08 13.52 -33.95
N GLY A 24 -54.29 12.83 -33.14
CA GLY A 24 -54.65 11.55 -32.53
C GLY A 24 -53.91 11.30 -31.22
N VAL A 25 -54.29 10.21 -30.57
CA VAL A 25 -53.67 9.71 -29.34
C VAL A 25 -52.86 8.46 -29.64
N TYR A 26 -51.91 8.17 -28.76
CA TYR A 26 -51.05 7.01 -28.87
C TYR A 26 -51.28 6.06 -27.70
N PHE A 27 -51.69 4.83 -28.01
CA PHE A 27 -51.80 3.74 -27.05
C PHE A 27 -50.88 2.60 -27.49
N TYR A 28 -49.75 2.44 -26.80
CA TYR A 28 -48.76 1.43 -27.14
C TYR A 28 -48.42 0.47 -25.99
N ARG A 29 -48.12 -0.77 -26.37
CA ARG A 29 -47.63 -1.84 -25.51
C ARG A 29 -46.13 -2.03 -25.72
N PHE A 30 -45.38 -1.91 -24.64
CA PHE A 30 -43.94 -2.04 -24.63
C PHE A 30 -43.60 -3.43 -24.08
N CYS A 31 -43.26 -4.33 -24.99
CA CYS A 31 -42.95 -5.73 -24.68
C CYS A 31 -41.44 -6.02 -24.66
N GLY A 32 -40.60 -5.00 -24.79
CA GLY A 32 -39.15 -5.13 -24.81
C GLY A 32 -38.43 -3.87 -24.37
N TYR A 33 -37.13 -4.01 -24.13
CA TYR A 33 -36.27 -2.99 -23.55
C TYR A 33 -34.97 -2.85 -24.34
N ASN A 34 -34.53 -1.61 -24.49
CA ASN A 34 -33.23 -1.21 -25.00
C ASN A 34 -32.91 0.20 -24.45
N GLU A 35 -31.77 0.77 -24.81
CA GLU A 35 -31.37 2.10 -24.34
C GLU A 35 -32.36 3.20 -24.75
N GLN A 36 -32.91 3.13 -25.97
CA GLN A 36 -33.91 4.08 -26.46
C GLN A 36 -35.20 4.03 -25.63
N VAL A 37 -35.71 2.83 -25.32
CA VAL A 37 -36.86 2.63 -24.44
C VAL A 37 -36.54 3.11 -23.03
N ALA A 38 -35.33 2.87 -22.52
CA ALA A 38 -34.91 3.34 -21.20
C ALA A 38 -34.99 4.87 -21.08
N GLU A 39 -34.47 5.60 -22.06
CA GLU A 39 -34.54 7.07 -22.10
C GLU A 39 -35.98 7.57 -22.26
N PHE A 40 -36.76 6.94 -23.14
CA PHE A 40 -38.17 7.27 -23.34
C PHE A 40 -38.96 7.13 -22.03
N LEU A 41 -38.82 6.00 -21.34
CA LEU A 41 -39.53 5.74 -20.09
C LEU A 41 -39.18 6.77 -19.02
N LYS A 42 -37.91 7.23 -18.92
CA LYS A 42 -37.50 8.33 -18.02
C LYS A 42 -38.30 9.60 -18.27
N LYS A 43 -38.38 10.04 -19.53
CA LYS A 43 -39.13 11.25 -19.91
C LYS A 43 -40.65 11.06 -19.73
N TYR A 44 -41.18 9.91 -20.15
CA TYR A 44 -42.61 9.60 -20.07
C TYR A 44 -43.11 9.48 -18.63
N TYR A 45 -42.30 8.88 -17.74
CA TYR A 45 -42.55 8.80 -16.31
C TYR A 45 -42.70 10.19 -15.69
N GLU A 46 -41.81 11.14 -16.00
CA GLU A 46 -41.91 12.53 -15.50
C GLU A 46 -43.17 13.25 -16.02
N ALA A 47 -43.51 13.05 -17.30
CA ALA A 47 -44.72 13.60 -17.90
C ALA A 47 -45.99 13.03 -17.23
N ALA A 48 -46.05 11.72 -17.00
CA ALA A 48 -47.15 11.06 -16.30
C ALA A 48 -47.24 11.48 -14.82
N ARG A 49 -46.10 11.69 -14.15
CA ARG A 49 -46.06 12.17 -12.76
C ARG A 49 -46.65 13.57 -12.61
N THR A 50 -46.37 14.46 -13.56
CA THR A 50 -46.75 15.90 -13.49
C THR A 50 -48.16 16.16 -14.01
N GLY A 51 -48.54 15.59 -15.17
CA GLY A 51 -49.82 15.85 -15.85
C GLY A 51 -50.63 14.60 -16.20
N GLY A 52 -50.34 13.46 -15.59
CA GLY A 52 -50.94 12.18 -15.98
C GLY A 52 -51.29 11.28 -14.80
N VAL A 53 -51.19 9.96 -14.96
CA VAL A 53 -51.29 8.96 -13.89
C VAL A 53 -50.28 7.85 -14.16
N ILE A 54 -49.66 7.35 -13.07
CA ILE A 54 -48.79 6.18 -13.09
C ILE A 54 -49.50 5.08 -12.29
N ILE A 55 -49.58 3.89 -12.86
CA ILE A 55 -50.23 2.73 -12.25
C ILE A 55 -49.16 1.65 -12.11
N GLU A 56 -48.81 1.35 -10.86
CA GLU A 56 -47.88 0.29 -10.49
C GLU A 56 -48.72 -0.88 -9.96
N GLY A 57 -48.83 -1.96 -10.74
CA GLY A 57 -49.75 -3.09 -10.51
C GLY A 57 -51.16 -2.85 -11.05
N ARG A 58 -52.16 -3.51 -10.45
CA ARG A 58 -53.58 -3.37 -10.84
C ARG A 58 -54.26 -2.19 -10.16
N ILE A 59 -55.25 -1.62 -10.83
CA ILE A 59 -56.21 -0.68 -10.27
C ILE A 59 -57.12 -1.47 -9.31
N PRO A 60 -57.11 -1.15 -8.00
CA PRO A 60 -57.94 -1.87 -7.04
C PRO A 60 -59.42 -1.67 -7.40
N ASN A 61 -60.21 -2.74 -7.27
CA ASN A 61 -61.66 -2.61 -7.39
C ASN A 61 -62.18 -1.66 -6.30
N PRO A 62 -63.25 -0.88 -6.57
CA PRO A 62 -63.86 -0.05 -5.54
C PRO A 62 -64.27 -0.90 -4.33
N ASP A 63 -63.90 -0.46 -3.12
CA ASP A 63 -64.28 -1.12 -1.88
C ASP A 63 -65.70 -0.73 -1.44
N ASN A 64 -66.19 -1.33 -0.34
CA ASN A 64 -67.53 -1.07 0.18
C ASN A 64 -67.74 0.42 0.53
N LYS A 65 -66.68 1.14 0.93
CA LYS A 65 -66.77 2.57 1.26
C LYS A 65 -66.93 3.41 0.00
N ASN A 66 -66.15 3.11 -1.04
CA ASN A 66 -66.23 3.77 -2.34
C ASN A 66 -67.61 3.58 -2.98
N LEU A 67 -68.16 2.37 -2.89
CA LEU A 67 -69.49 2.04 -3.42
C LEU A 67 -70.60 2.73 -2.63
N ALA A 68 -70.54 2.72 -1.29
CA ALA A 68 -71.52 3.42 -0.45
C ALA A 68 -71.53 4.93 -0.72
N TYR A 69 -70.35 5.55 -0.84
CA TYR A 69 -70.24 6.97 -1.15
C TYR A 69 -70.77 7.29 -2.56
N PHE A 70 -70.48 6.43 -3.55
CA PHE A 70 -71.04 6.57 -4.90
C PHE A 70 -72.57 6.46 -4.88
N GLU A 71 -73.13 5.48 -4.19
CA GLU A 71 -74.58 5.30 -4.05
C GLU A 71 -75.25 6.50 -3.37
N GLU A 72 -74.66 7.02 -2.30
CA GLU A 72 -75.19 8.21 -1.58
C GLU A 72 -75.23 9.45 -2.47
N MET A 73 -74.15 9.70 -3.22
CA MET A 73 -74.02 10.90 -4.03
C MET A 73 -74.74 10.80 -5.38
N MET A 74 -74.74 9.62 -6.01
CA MET A 74 -75.15 9.43 -7.40
C MET A 74 -76.42 8.61 -7.56
N GLY A 75 -76.81 7.81 -6.57
CA GLY A 75 -77.83 6.79 -6.67
C GLY A 75 -77.39 5.61 -7.55
N MET A 76 -78.12 4.50 -7.46
CA MET A 76 -77.81 3.27 -8.21
C MET A 76 -78.55 3.15 -9.56
N ASP A 77 -79.20 4.22 -10.02
CA ASP A 77 -79.84 4.22 -11.34
C ASP A 77 -78.77 4.15 -12.44
N PHE A 78 -79.08 3.40 -13.50
CA PHE A 78 -78.28 3.34 -14.73
C PHE A 78 -79.21 3.34 -15.92
N LYS A 79 -78.90 4.17 -16.93
CA LYS A 79 -79.56 4.18 -18.23
C LYS A 79 -78.51 4.22 -19.30
N MET A 80 -78.68 3.39 -20.32
CA MET A 80 -77.84 3.38 -21.52
C MET A 80 -78.21 4.55 -22.44
N ASP A 81 -77.95 5.77 -21.97
CA ASP A 81 -78.32 7.02 -22.61
C ASP A 81 -77.19 8.06 -22.45
N LEU A 82 -76.85 8.75 -23.54
CA LEU A 82 -75.73 9.70 -23.55
C LEU A 82 -76.00 10.90 -22.63
N ASN A 83 -77.24 11.40 -22.60
CA ASN A 83 -77.62 12.53 -21.75
C ASN A 83 -77.54 12.15 -20.27
N PHE A 84 -77.99 10.94 -19.92
CA PHE A 84 -77.81 10.38 -18.59
C PHE A 84 -76.34 10.34 -18.17
N LEU A 85 -75.45 9.77 -18.99
CA LEU A 85 -74.01 9.70 -18.68
C LEU A 85 -73.39 11.09 -18.53
N ASN A 86 -73.72 12.03 -19.42
CA ASN A 86 -73.21 13.40 -19.37
C ASN A 86 -73.67 14.12 -18.09
N MET A 87 -74.96 14.01 -17.73
CA MET A 87 -75.51 14.56 -16.50
C MET A 87 -74.84 13.98 -15.24
N LYS A 88 -74.66 12.65 -15.20
CA LYS A 88 -74.04 11.98 -14.06
C LYS A 88 -72.56 12.34 -13.93
N LEU A 89 -71.81 12.41 -15.03
CA LEU A 89 -70.42 12.90 -15.00
C LEU A 89 -70.33 14.36 -14.55
N LYS A 90 -71.27 15.24 -14.96
CA LYS A 90 -71.30 16.64 -14.50
C LYS A 90 -71.45 16.75 -12.99
N LYS A 91 -72.27 15.88 -12.39
CA LYS A 91 -72.49 15.84 -10.94
C LYS A 91 -71.29 15.24 -10.20
N TRP A 92 -70.71 14.16 -10.73
CA TRP A 92 -69.66 13.38 -10.08
C TRP A 92 -68.26 14.00 -10.20
N LEU A 93 -67.96 14.58 -11.36
CA LEU A 93 -66.67 15.18 -11.72
C LEU A 93 -66.89 16.62 -12.20
N PRO A 94 -67.25 17.56 -11.30
CA PRO A 94 -67.71 18.91 -11.67
C PRO A 94 -66.61 19.78 -12.30
N ARG A 95 -65.34 19.40 -12.16
CA ARG A 95 -64.18 20.11 -12.73
C ARG A 95 -64.00 19.89 -14.24
N MET A 96 -64.70 18.93 -14.82
CA MET A 96 -64.60 18.66 -16.27
C MET A 96 -65.28 19.75 -17.08
N SER A 97 -64.60 20.24 -18.12
CA SER A 97 -65.22 21.12 -19.11
C SER A 97 -66.34 20.39 -19.88
N GLU A 98 -67.19 21.15 -20.57
CA GLU A 98 -68.25 20.55 -21.39
C GLU A 98 -67.70 19.64 -22.50
N TYR A 99 -66.58 20.04 -23.11
CA TYR A 99 -65.87 19.22 -24.10
C TYR A 99 -65.38 17.90 -23.48
N GLN A 100 -64.62 17.98 -22.37
CA GLN A 100 -64.07 16.81 -21.67
C GLN A 100 -65.16 15.84 -21.26
N ARG A 101 -66.24 16.37 -20.68
CA ARG A 101 -67.38 15.60 -20.21
C ARG A 101 -68.08 14.89 -21.36
N SER A 102 -68.28 15.58 -22.47
CA SER A 102 -68.91 14.99 -23.67
C SER A 102 -68.03 13.93 -24.32
N ALA A 103 -66.71 14.15 -24.37
CA ALA A 103 -65.74 13.18 -24.87
C ALA A 103 -65.73 11.89 -24.04
N VAL A 104 -65.64 12.01 -22.70
CA VAL A 104 -65.66 10.85 -21.80
C VAL A 104 -67.03 10.16 -21.81
N ALA A 105 -68.14 10.90 -21.77
CA ALA A 105 -69.49 10.33 -21.84
C ALA A 105 -69.71 9.52 -23.13
N GLY A 106 -69.30 10.10 -24.28
CA GLY A 106 -69.39 9.42 -25.57
C GLY A 106 -68.52 8.17 -25.63
N SER A 107 -67.30 8.22 -25.09
CA SER A 107 -66.42 7.05 -25.07
C SER A 107 -66.91 5.95 -24.14
N ILE A 108 -67.48 6.29 -22.97
CA ILE A 108 -68.14 5.32 -22.08
C ILE A 108 -69.34 4.70 -22.80
N TYR A 109 -70.20 5.51 -23.43
CA TYR A 109 -71.37 5.02 -24.16
C TYR A 109 -70.98 4.04 -25.26
N ASN A 110 -69.96 4.36 -26.07
CA ASN A 110 -69.49 3.47 -27.12
C ASN A 110 -68.96 2.15 -26.56
N THR A 111 -68.14 2.22 -25.50
CA THR A 111 -67.56 1.04 -24.86
C THR A 111 -68.65 0.12 -24.28
N LEU A 112 -69.63 0.69 -23.58
CA LEU A 112 -70.77 -0.07 -23.04
C LEU A 112 -71.68 -0.61 -24.15
N SER A 113 -71.79 0.10 -25.29
CA SER A 113 -72.56 -0.37 -26.45
C SER A 113 -71.92 -1.61 -27.08
N VAL A 114 -70.58 -1.62 -27.22
CA VAL A 114 -69.82 -2.78 -27.69
C VAL A 114 -69.99 -3.97 -26.74
N LEU A 115 -69.94 -3.75 -25.43
CA LEU A 115 -70.23 -4.83 -24.47
C LEU A 115 -71.65 -5.38 -24.60
N ARG A 116 -72.63 -4.51 -24.89
CA ARG A 116 -74.02 -4.92 -25.12
C ARG A 116 -74.16 -5.77 -26.39
N THR A 117 -73.50 -5.40 -27.49
CA THR A 117 -73.53 -6.19 -28.74
C THR A 117 -72.79 -7.53 -28.58
N GLN A 118 -71.81 -7.61 -27.68
CA GLN A 118 -71.15 -8.85 -27.26
C GLN A 118 -71.99 -9.71 -26.28
N GLY A 119 -73.25 -9.34 -26.02
CA GLY A 119 -74.20 -10.13 -25.24
C GLY A 119 -74.16 -9.91 -23.73
N LYS A 120 -73.51 -8.85 -23.22
CA LYS A 120 -73.55 -8.51 -21.78
C LYS A 120 -74.92 -7.93 -21.40
N ASN A 121 -75.47 -8.35 -20.26
CA ASN A 121 -76.75 -7.87 -19.76
C ASN A 121 -76.65 -6.50 -19.04
N ASP A 122 -77.80 -5.87 -18.79
CA ASP A 122 -77.87 -4.52 -18.20
C ASP A 122 -77.22 -4.43 -16.81
N ASN A 123 -77.27 -5.50 -16.01
CA ASN A 123 -76.60 -5.54 -14.70
C ASN A 123 -75.07 -5.50 -14.84
N MET A 124 -74.51 -6.23 -15.80
CA MET A 124 -73.07 -6.20 -16.08
C MET A 124 -72.62 -4.84 -16.62
N LEU A 125 -73.43 -4.20 -17.47
CA LEU A 125 -73.17 -2.84 -17.97
C LEU A 125 -73.21 -1.81 -16.83
N LYS A 126 -74.22 -1.89 -15.96
CA LYS A 126 -74.33 -1.07 -14.75
C LYS A 126 -73.12 -1.24 -13.84
N ASN A 127 -72.69 -2.47 -13.57
CA ASN A 127 -71.51 -2.73 -12.75
C ASN A 127 -70.22 -2.17 -13.39
N CYS A 128 -70.08 -2.29 -14.71
CA CYS A 128 -68.96 -1.71 -15.45
C CYS A 128 -68.97 -0.17 -15.34
N TYR A 129 -70.13 0.46 -15.54
CA TYR A 129 -70.32 1.89 -15.39
C TYR A 129 -69.95 2.38 -13.99
N ILE A 130 -70.43 1.72 -12.94
CA ILE A 130 -70.10 2.09 -11.54
C ILE A 130 -68.59 2.00 -11.32
N LYS A 131 -67.94 0.92 -11.77
CA LYS A 131 -66.47 0.79 -11.69
C LYS A 131 -65.75 1.94 -12.39
N PHE A 132 -66.17 2.30 -13.60
CA PHE A 132 -65.59 3.43 -14.32
C PHE A 132 -65.76 4.73 -13.55
N MET A 133 -66.96 5.03 -13.05
CA MET A 133 -67.21 6.25 -12.30
C MET A 133 -66.35 6.33 -11.03
N CYS A 134 -66.22 5.24 -10.28
CA CYS A 134 -65.36 5.19 -9.11
C CYS A 134 -63.87 5.41 -9.50
N TRP A 135 -63.36 4.70 -10.49
CA TRP A 135 -61.96 4.85 -10.92
C TRP A 135 -61.66 6.24 -11.47
N LEU A 136 -62.59 6.83 -12.25
CA LEU A 136 -62.45 8.20 -12.76
C LEU A 136 -62.31 9.21 -11.61
N TYR A 137 -63.05 9.03 -10.52
CA TYR A 137 -63.00 9.91 -9.36
C TYR A 137 -61.77 9.68 -8.47
N TYR A 138 -61.51 8.45 -8.06
CA TYR A 138 -60.45 8.17 -7.08
C TYR A 138 -59.05 8.11 -7.68
N LYS A 139 -58.90 7.85 -9.00
CA LYS A 139 -57.59 7.64 -9.62
C LYS A 139 -57.31 8.57 -10.81
N PHE A 140 -58.32 8.94 -11.60
CA PHE A 140 -58.10 9.67 -12.87
C PHE A 140 -58.62 11.11 -12.92
N GLU A 141 -59.02 11.72 -11.80
CA GLU A 141 -59.54 13.11 -11.77
C GLU A 141 -58.56 14.12 -12.41
N ARG A 142 -57.26 13.92 -12.20
CA ARG A 142 -56.21 14.76 -12.80
C ARG A 142 -56.12 14.58 -14.32
N VAL A 143 -56.34 13.37 -14.83
CA VAL A 143 -56.31 13.09 -16.27
C VAL A 143 -57.56 13.67 -16.92
N THR A 144 -58.74 13.45 -16.34
CA THR A 144 -60.01 13.89 -16.91
C THR A 144 -60.12 15.41 -17.05
N SER A 145 -59.48 16.16 -16.15
CA SER A 145 -59.42 17.63 -16.21
C SER A 145 -58.46 18.18 -17.26
N GLN A 146 -57.64 17.35 -17.90
CA GLN A 146 -56.65 17.74 -18.92
C GLN A 146 -56.94 17.16 -20.31
N LEU A 147 -58.03 16.37 -20.47
CA LEU A 147 -58.37 15.76 -21.75
C LEU A 147 -58.68 16.84 -22.80
N GLY A 148 -58.10 16.71 -23.99
CA GLY A 148 -58.32 17.64 -25.10
C GLY A 148 -57.54 18.95 -25.05
N GLU A 149 -56.73 19.18 -24.01
CA GLU A 149 -55.83 20.32 -23.92
C GLU A 149 -54.63 20.18 -24.89
N SER A 150 -53.87 21.26 -25.11
CA SER A 150 -52.68 21.24 -25.98
C SER A 150 -51.63 20.22 -25.49
N LYS A 151 -51.46 20.12 -24.17
CA LYS A 151 -50.61 19.14 -23.52
C LYS A 151 -51.42 17.88 -23.19
N VAL A 152 -51.20 16.85 -23.98
CA VAL A 152 -51.92 15.57 -23.86
C VAL A 152 -51.53 14.84 -22.55
N PRO A 153 -52.49 14.50 -21.66
CA PRO A 153 -52.21 13.76 -20.43
C PRO A 153 -51.71 12.35 -20.73
N LYS A 154 -50.88 11.81 -19.82
CA LYS A 154 -50.17 10.54 -20.00
C LYS A 154 -50.60 9.50 -18.98
N ILE A 155 -50.88 8.28 -19.42
CA ILE A 155 -51.02 7.12 -18.54
C ILE A 155 -49.83 6.20 -18.78
N LEU A 156 -49.12 5.87 -17.69
CA LEU A 156 -48.08 4.85 -17.67
C LEU A 156 -48.57 3.70 -16.79
N TYR A 157 -48.78 2.54 -17.38
CA TYR A 157 -49.30 1.35 -16.70
C TYR A 157 -48.22 0.27 -16.64
N GLU A 158 -47.85 -0.14 -15.43
CA GLU A 158 -46.93 -1.24 -15.13
C GLU A 158 -47.73 -2.42 -14.55
N GLY A 159 -47.90 -3.49 -15.34
CA GLY A 159 -48.48 -4.74 -14.88
C GLY A 159 -49.44 -5.40 -15.87
N ASP A 160 -49.98 -6.55 -15.45
CA ASP A 160 -50.95 -7.31 -16.24
C ASP A 160 -52.34 -6.70 -16.12
N ILE A 161 -52.68 -5.90 -17.13
CA ILE A 161 -53.97 -5.21 -17.23
C ILE A 161 -55.11 -6.23 -17.32
N SER A 162 -56.16 -6.05 -16.54
CA SER A 162 -57.38 -6.86 -16.64
C SER A 162 -58.39 -6.27 -17.62
N ASN A 163 -59.39 -7.07 -18.01
CA ASN A 163 -60.41 -6.66 -18.98
C ASN A 163 -61.10 -5.32 -18.64
N TYR A 164 -61.58 -5.15 -17.40
CA TYR A 164 -62.26 -3.90 -17.02
C TYR A 164 -61.31 -2.69 -17.00
N GLU A 165 -60.04 -2.90 -16.64
CA GLU A 165 -59.04 -1.85 -16.66
C GLU A 165 -58.73 -1.44 -18.10
N LEU A 166 -58.54 -2.40 -19.01
CA LEU A 166 -58.33 -2.13 -20.42
C LEU A 166 -59.47 -1.29 -20.99
N LEU A 167 -60.73 -1.68 -20.73
CA LEU A 167 -61.88 -0.91 -21.20
C LEU A 167 -61.86 0.55 -20.68
N LEU A 168 -61.52 0.79 -19.41
CA LEU A 168 -61.42 2.16 -18.89
C LEU A 168 -60.25 2.94 -19.52
N ILE A 169 -59.09 2.30 -19.67
CA ILE A 169 -57.92 2.92 -20.27
C ILE A 169 -58.20 3.26 -21.74
N THR A 170 -58.89 2.39 -22.49
CA THR A 170 -59.38 2.67 -23.85
C THR A 170 -60.37 3.84 -23.85
N VAL A 171 -61.28 3.92 -22.87
CA VAL A 171 -62.18 5.08 -22.71
C VAL A 171 -61.40 6.38 -22.54
N LEU A 172 -60.39 6.39 -21.68
CA LEU A 172 -59.56 7.57 -21.42
C LEU A 172 -58.70 7.94 -22.63
N SER A 173 -58.18 6.94 -23.36
CA SER A 173 -57.38 7.19 -24.56
C SER A 173 -58.22 7.81 -25.67
N ASN A 174 -59.37 7.21 -25.99
CA ASN A 174 -60.34 7.73 -26.96
C ASN A 174 -60.86 9.14 -26.62
N ALA A 175 -60.87 9.50 -25.33
CA ALA A 175 -61.25 10.83 -24.86
C ALA A 175 -60.12 11.87 -24.98
N GLY A 176 -58.87 11.47 -25.23
CA GLY A 176 -57.75 12.37 -25.48
C GLY A 176 -56.51 12.14 -24.62
N CYS A 177 -56.23 10.90 -24.22
CA CYS A 177 -55.07 10.55 -23.39
C CYS A 177 -54.10 9.62 -24.12
N ASP A 178 -52.80 9.86 -23.96
CA ASP A 178 -51.78 8.91 -24.41
C ASP A 178 -51.53 7.85 -23.34
N VAL A 179 -51.28 6.62 -23.78
CA VAL A 179 -51.11 5.46 -22.93
C VAL A 179 -49.87 4.67 -23.34
N VAL A 180 -49.08 4.30 -22.33
CA VAL A 180 -47.99 3.33 -22.44
C VAL A 180 -48.27 2.20 -21.45
N LEU A 181 -48.38 0.98 -21.96
CA LEU A 181 -48.55 -0.24 -21.19
C LEU A 181 -47.25 -1.03 -21.20
N LEU A 182 -46.66 -1.26 -20.04
CA LEU A 182 -45.46 -2.09 -19.89
C LEU A 182 -45.88 -3.54 -19.71
N GLN A 183 -45.36 -4.41 -20.60
CA GLN A 183 -45.65 -5.84 -20.61
C GLN A 183 -44.32 -6.60 -20.45
N TYR A 184 -43.89 -6.79 -19.20
CA TYR A 184 -42.58 -7.38 -18.89
C TYR A 184 -42.44 -8.85 -19.33
N HIS A 185 -43.56 -9.59 -19.35
CA HIS A 185 -43.59 -11.03 -19.67
C HIS A 185 -44.06 -11.33 -21.10
N GLY A 186 -44.02 -10.33 -21.99
CA GLY A 186 -44.49 -10.48 -23.37
C GLY A 186 -45.97 -10.10 -23.55
N ASP A 187 -46.47 -10.26 -24.78
CA ASP A 187 -47.75 -9.66 -25.21
C ASP A 187 -48.95 -10.63 -25.12
N ASP A 188 -48.71 -11.89 -24.73
CA ASP A 188 -49.69 -12.98 -24.84
C ASP A 188 -50.91 -12.78 -23.92
N GLU A 189 -50.72 -12.32 -22.68
CA GLU A 189 -51.85 -12.04 -21.77
C GLU A 189 -52.71 -10.88 -22.26
N TYR A 190 -52.10 -9.85 -22.88
CA TYR A 190 -52.86 -8.77 -23.50
C TYR A 190 -53.69 -9.26 -24.69
N LEU A 191 -53.10 -10.08 -25.57
CA LEU A 191 -53.79 -10.60 -26.76
C LEU A 191 -54.99 -11.50 -26.42
N LYS A 192 -55.07 -12.05 -25.20
CA LYS A 192 -56.30 -12.73 -24.73
C LYS A 192 -57.47 -11.75 -24.53
N LEU A 193 -57.18 -10.49 -24.22
CA LEU A 193 -58.18 -9.45 -23.99
C LEU A 193 -58.56 -8.72 -25.28
N ASP A 194 -57.58 -8.44 -26.13
CA ASP A 194 -57.76 -7.80 -27.45
C ASP A 194 -56.99 -8.57 -28.53
N PRO A 195 -57.56 -9.69 -29.05
CA PRO A 195 -56.89 -10.55 -30.01
C PRO A 195 -56.53 -9.88 -31.34
N GLN A 196 -57.24 -8.81 -31.70
CA GLN A 196 -57.00 -8.07 -32.94
C GLN A 196 -56.11 -6.83 -32.74
N SER A 197 -55.68 -6.54 -31.50
CA SER A 197 -54.95 -5.31 -31.16
C SER A 197 -55.67 -4.04 -31.68
N ALA A 198 -57.01 -4.03 -31.55
CA ALA A 198 -57.84 -2.91 -31.96
C ALA A 198 -57.67 -1.69 -31.04
N ASP A 199 -57.39 -1.93 -29.75
CA ASP A 199 -57.33 -0.88 -28.72
C ASP A 199 -55.92 -0.31 -28.54
N SER A 200 -54.86 -1.04 -28.92
CA SER A 200 -53.48 -0.55 -28.80
C SER A 200 -52.53 -1.20 -29.79
N PHE A 201 -51.39 -0.55 -30.03
CA PHE A 201 -50.34 -1.06 -30.91
C PHE A 201 -49.18 -1.66 -30.09
N LYS A 202 -48.63 -2.78 -30.53
CA LYS A 202 -47.35 -3.27 -30.02
C LYS A 202 -46.22 -2.38 -30.53
N LEU A 203 -45.30 -1.98 -29.64
CA LEU A 203 -44.11 -1.25 -30.05
C LEU A 203 -43.16 -2.20 -30.78
N ASP A 204 -42.81 -1.84 -32.01
CA ASP A 204 -41.88 -2.58 -32.86
C ASP A 204 -40.72 -1.66 -33.27
N ILE A 205 -39.59 -1.83 -32.60
CA ILE A 205 -38.34 -1.09 -32.84
C ILE A 205 -37.20 -2.12 -32.89
N ALA A 206 -36.20 -1.89 -33.74
CA ALA A 206 -35.03 -2.75 -33.83
C ALA A 206 -34.26 -2.86 -32.51
N GLY A 207 -33.78 -4.07 -32.19
CA GLY A 207 -32.91 -4.33 -31.05
C GLY A 207 -33.60 -4.35 -29.68
N LEU A 208 -34.93 -4.55 -29.63
CA LEU A 208 -35.64 -4.77 -28.37
C LEU A 208 -35.29 -6.14 -27.78
N GLY A 209 -34.71 -6.15 -26.58
CA GLY A 209 -34.52 -7.35 -25.76
C GLY A 209 -35.61 -7.51 -24.70
N ALA A 210 -35.50 -8.52 -23.84
CA ALA A 210 -36.34 -8.62 -22.65
C ALA A 210 -36.06 -7.47 -21.67
N PHE A 211 -37.03 -7.14 -20.80
CA PHE A 211 -36.78 -6.21 -19.71
C PHE A 211 -35.71 -6.77 -18.75
N PRO A 212 -34.81 -5.92 -18.20
CA PRO A 212 -33.82 -6.36 -17.24
C PRO A 212 -34.44 -7.01 -16.01
N ASP A 213 -33.78 -8.02 -15.44
CA ASP A 213 -34.21 -8.66 -14.21
C ASP A 213 -34.36 -7.64 -13.07
N GLY A 214 -35.52 -7.66 -12.41
CA GLY A 214 -35.83 -6.72 -11.33
C GLY A 214 -36.15 -5.29 -11.79
N PHE A 215 -36.35 -5.05 -13.08
CA PHE A 215 -36.86 -3.76 -13.55
C PHE A 215 -38.25 -3.47 -12.97
N SER A 216 -38.42 -2.26 -12.42
CA SER A 216 -39.72 -1.72 -12.04
C SER A 216 -39.71 -0.20 -12.09
N LEU A 217 -40.88 0.43 -12.23
CA LEU A 217 -40.99 1.89 -12.16
C LEU A 217 -40.57 2.43 -10.79
N ASN A 218 -40.77 1.65 -9.72
CA ASN A 218 -40.29 2.00 -8.38
C ASN A 218 -38.76 1.99 -8.31
N ASN A 219 -38.10 0.95 -8.82
CA ASN A 219 -36.63 0.88 -8.85
C ASN A 219 -36.04 2.00 -9.71
N MET A 220 -36.66 2.29 -10.84
CA MET A 220 -36.28 3.40 -11.70
C MET A 220 -36.42 4.76 -10.99
N ARG A 221 -37.50 4.98 -10.23
CA ARG A 221 -37.70 6.17 -9.39
C ARG A 221 -36.63 6.29 -8.32
N GLN A 222 -36.31 5.20 -7.64
CA GLN A 222 -35.27 5.18 -6.60
C GLN A 222 -33.89 5.49 -7.20
N MET A 223 -33.55 4.92 -8.36
CA MET A 223 -32.31 5.22 -9.07
C MET A 223 -32.25 6.69 -9.51
N GLN A 224 -33.34 7.24 -10.05
CA GLN A 224 -33.41 8.67 -10.42
C GLN A 224 -33.27 9.59 -9.20
N GLN A 225 -33.93 9.27 -8.09
CA GLN A 225 -33.81 10.03 -6.85
C GLN A 225 -32.40 9.93 -6.26
N ALA A 226 -31.80 8.74 -6.25
CA ALA A 226 -30.43 8.53 -5.82
C ALA A 226 -29.45 9.31 -6.69
N GLN A 227 -29.63 9.29 -8.02
CA GLN A 227 -28.79 10.05 -8.95
C GLN A 227 -28.97 11.56 -8.77
N ALA A 228 -30.20 12.06 -8.61
CA ALA A 228 -30.47 13.47 -8.35
C ALA A 228 -29.93 13.92 -6.99
N ASN A 229 -30.05 13.09 -5.95
CA ASN A 229 -29.45 13.33 -4.64
C ASN A 229 -27.93 13.36 -4.75
N ARG A 230 -27.33 12.43 -5.48
CA ARG A 230 -25.87 12.39 -5.71
C ARG A 230 -25.39 13.64 -6.47
N GLN A 231 -26.10 14.07 -7.51
CA GLN A 231 -25.83 15.32 -8.21
C GLN A 231 -25.93 16.55 -7.30
N ARG A 232 -26.89 16.58 -6.36
CA ARG A 232 -26.97 17.66 -5.36
C ARG A 232 -25.73 17.72 -4.46
N LEU A 233 -25.07 16.59 -4.18
CA LEU A 233 -23.90 16.53 -3.29
C LEU A 233 -22.63 17.13 -3.92
N TYR A 234 -22.43 16.99 -5.24
CA TYR A 234 -21.25 17.55 -5.93
C TYR A 234 -21.55 18.75 -6.85
N GLY A 235 -22.82 19.09 -7.06
CA GLY A 235 -23.25 20.22 -7.88
C GLY A 235 -23.28 19.90 -9.38
N ALA A 236 -22.81 20.85 -10.20
CA ALA A 236 -22.80 20.70 -11.66
C ALA A 236 -21.85 19.58 -12.11
N GLU A 237 -22.30 18.75 -13.06
CA GLU A 237 -21.50 17.64 -13.56
C GLU A 237 -20.25 18.14 -14.32
N PRO A 238 -19.06 17.56 -14.09
CA PRO A 238 -17.86 17.91 -14.84
C PRO A 238 -18.02 17.55 -16.31
N ARG A 239 -17.41 18.36 -17.18
CA ARG A 239 -17.45 18.15 -18.64
C ARG A 239 -16.62 16.95 -19.12
N PHE A 240 -15.68 16.47 -18.30
CA PHE A 240 -14.74 15.43 -18.66
C PHE A 240 -14.77 14.27 -17.66
N THR A 241 -14.59 13.05 -18.14
CA THR A 241 -14.54 11.80 -17.34
C THR A 241 -13.23 11.05 -17.54
N ASN A 242 -12.85 10.23 -16.56
CA ASN A 242 -11.65 9.41 -16.66
C ASN A 242 -11.87 8.21 -17.60
N CYS A 243 -10.85 7.88 -18.39
CA CYS A 243 -10.74 6.64 -19.14
C CYS A 243 -9.45 5.92 -18.69
N THR A 244 -9.56 5.17 -17.59
CA THR A 244 -8.40 4.59 -16.91
C THR A 244 -8.02 3.25 -17.56
N ASN A 245 -6.74 3.06 -17.87
CA ASN A 245 -6.15 1.79 -18.35
C ASN A 245 -6.67 1.24 -19.70
N ALA A 246 -7.49 1.98 -20.45
CA ALA A 246 -8.17 1.46 -21.64
C ALA A 246 -7.27 1.11 -22.84
N TRP A 247 -6.04 1.62 -22.88
CA TRP A 247 -5.10 1.51 -24.01
C TRP A 247 -3.76 0.90 -23.61
N LEU A 248 -3.63 0.42 -22.37
CA LEU A 248 -2.40 -0.21 -21.90
C LEU A 248 -2.08 -1.41 -22.79
N SER A 249 -0.87 -1.42 -23.33
CA SER A 249 -0.44 -2.46 -24.27
C SER A 249 -0.11 -3.76 -23.52
N GLY A 250 0.41 -3.65 -22.30
CA GLY A 250 0.74 -4.81 -21.45
C GLY A 250 1.84 -5.70 -22.01
N GLU A 251 2.45 -5.34 -23.15
CA GLU A 251 3.48 -6.09 -23.84
C GLU A 251 4.88 -5.47 -23.62
N GLU A 252 5.82 -6.35 -23.22
CA GLU A 252 7.29 -6.23 -23.17
C GLU A 252 7.96 -5.12 -22.34
N ASP A 253 7.38 -3.92 -22.15
CA ASP A 253 8.02 -2.83 -21.40
C ASP A 253 7.10 -2.23 -20.31
N HIS A 254 7.41 -2.58 -19.06
CA HIS A 254 6.66 -2.29 -17.83
C HIS A 254 6.42 -0.80 -17.54
N ILE A 255 7.22 0.10 -18.13
CA ILE A 255 7.17 1.55 -17.85
C ILE A 255 6.99 2.41 -19.11
N SER A 256 7.06 1.82 -20.31
CA SER A 256 6.93 2.54 -21.58
C SER A 256 5.62 3.33 -21.71
N ASP A 257 4.51 2.75 -21.26
CA ASP A 257 3.19 3.37 -21.35
C ASP A 257 3.12 4.69 -20.54
N PHE A 258 3.85 4.79 -19.41
CA PHE A 258 3.89 6.03 -18.63
C PHE A 258 4.60 7.19 -19.35
N LYS A 259 5.51 6.88 -20.28
CA LYS A 259 6.25 7.86 -21.07
C LYS A 259 5.42 8.46 -22.21
N ARG A 260 4.39 7.75 -22.69
CA ARG A 260 3.55 8.21 -23.80
C ARG A 260 2.78 9.49 -23.45
N PRO A 261 2.82 10.54 -24.30
CA PRO A 261 2.13 11.80 -24.05
C PRO A 261 0.60 11.63 -24.12
N ALA A 262 -0.14 12.50 -23.43
CA ALA A 262 -1.59 12.38 -23.29
C ALA A 262 -2.36 12.37 -24.62
N ASN A 263 -1.85 13.06 -25.64
CA ASN A 263 -2.47 13.17 -26.97
C ASN A 263 -2.44 11.86 -27.77
N GLU A 264 -1.51 10.95 -27.46
CA GLU A 264 -1.35 9.67 -28.17
C GLU A 264 -2.17 8.54 -27.52
N ARG A 265 -2.77 8.81 -26.35
CA ARG A 265 -3.51 7.82 -25.56
C ARG A 265 -4.98 7.69 -25.97
N GLY A 266 -5.53 8.69 -26.64
CA GLY A 266 -6.89 8.68 -27.15
C GLY A 266 -7.35 10.02 -27.72
N SER A 267 -8.46 10.00 -28.46
CA SER A 267 -8.91 11.12 -29.29
C SER A 267 -10.20 11.80 -28.82
N ASP A 268 -10.92 11.24 -27.83
CA ASP A 268 -12.18 11.83 -27.34
C ASP A 268 -11.90 13.05 -26.44
N PRO A 269 -12.34 14.27 -26.83
CA PRO A 269 -12.13 15.49 -26.04
C PRO A 269 -12.96 15.54 -24.76
N LYS A 270 -13.88 14.59 -24.51
CA LYS A 270 -14.62 14.46 -23.25
C LYS A 270 -13.92 13.55 -22.23
N MET A 271 -12.82 12.91 -22.61
CA MET A 271 -12.13 11.95 -21.74
C MET A 271 -10.67 12.32 -21.53
N TYR A 272 -10.14 12.00 -20.35
CA TYR A 272 -8.71 11.97 -20.10
C TYR A 272 -8.25 10.55 -19.82
N TYR A 273 -7.14 10.17 -20.46
CA TYR A 273 -6.64 8.79 -20.51
C TYR A 273 -5.51 8.59 -19.51
N ASN A 274 -5.86 8.29 -18.27
CA ASN A 274 -4.90 8.12 -17.17
C ASN A 274 -4.57 6.65 -16.90
N ILE A 275 -3.45 6.43 -16.21
CA ILE A 275 -2.98 5.10 -15.84
C ILE A 275 -3.15 4.88 -14.34
N PHE A 276 -3.55 3.67 -13.95
CA PHE A 276 -3.56 3.21 -12.57
C PHE A 276 -3.03 1.78 -12.47
N THR A 277 -1.75 1.66 -12.13
CA THR A 277 -1.03 0.37 -12.18
C THR A 277 -0.26 0.10 -10.90
N ARG A 278 -0.26 -1.17 -10.48
CA ARG A 278 0.64 -1.72 -9.47
C ARG A 278 1.59 -2.71 -10.11
N ILE A 279 2.89 -2.51 -9.87
CA ILE A 279 3.95 -3.44 -10.26
C ILE A 279 4.48 -4.11 -8.99
N ASN A 280 4.30 -5.42 -8.90
CA ASN A 280 4.84 -6.26 -7.83
C ASN A 280 6.11 -6.95 -8.34
N GLY A 281 7.19 -6.90 -7.56
CA GLY A 281 8.50 -7.37 -7.97
C GLY A 281 9.20 -6.40 -8.92
N VAL A 282 10.35 -6.82 -9.45
CA VAL A 282 11.13 -6.08 -10.44
C VAL A 282 11.25 -6.89 -11.74
N TRP A 283 11.21 -6.21 -12.89
CA TRP A 283 11.33 -6.88 -14.20
C TRP A 283 12.76 -7.30 -14.51
N ASP A 284 13.72 -6.50 -14.08
CA ASP A 284 15.15 -6.78 -14.17
C ASP A 284 15.85 -6.08 -13.00
N LYS A 285 16.39 -6.83 -12.03
CA LYS A 285 17.16 -6.29 -10.90
C LYS A 285 18.25 -5.30 -11.31
N MET A 286 18.83 -5.44 -12.50
CA MET A 286 19.95 -4.64 -12.99
C MET A 286 19.52 -3.29 -13.54
N THR A 287 18.46 -3.25 -14.34
CA THR A 287 18.03 -2.01 -15.02
C THR A 287 16.94 -1.29 -14.27
N TYR A 288 16.17 -1.96 -13.40
CA TYR A 288 14.97 -1.42 -12.76
C TYR A 288 15.14 -0.01 -12.18
N LEU A 289 16.15 0.23 -11.34
CA LEU A 289 16.39 1.54 -10.74
C LEU A 289 16.83 2.58 -11.78
N ASN A 290 17.61 2.18 -12.79
CA ASN A 290 17.99 3.08 -13.87
C ASN A 290 16.79 3.44 -14.74
N ASP A 291 15.96 2.46 -15.08
CA ASP A 291 14.76 2.62 -15.89
C ASP A 291 13.75 3.58 -15.23
N LEU A 292 13.54 3.44 -13.92
CA LEU A 292 12.72 4.37 -13.12
C LEU A 292 13.30 5.78 -13.09
N TYR A 293 14.62 5.91 -12.97
CA TYR A 293 15.30 7.21 -12.99
C TYR A 293 15.18 7.89 -14.36
N GLN A 294 15.43 7.15 -15.44
CA GLN A 294 15.27 7.64 -16.82
C GLN A 294 13.81 8.05 -17.10
N MET A 295 12.84 7.25 -16.65
CA MET A 295 11.43 7.60 -16.74
C MET A 295 11.13 8.93 -16.04
N GLN A 296 11.64 9.15 -14.83
CA GLN A 296 11.43 10.40 -14.11
C GLN A 296 12.03 11.61 -14.85
N LEU A 297 13.25 11.48 -15.40
CA LEU A 297 13.89 12.52 -16.19
C LEU A 297 13.09 12.85 -17.46
N GLU A 298 12.59 11.85 -18.15
CA GLU A 298 11.79 12.01 -19.36
C GLU A 298 10.44 12.68 -19.08
N LEU A 299 9.76 12.27 -18.00
CA LEU A 299 8.52 12.91 -17.56
C LEU A 299 8.74 14.40 -17.23
N LYS A 300 9.83 14.72 -16.50
CA LYS A 300 10.21 16.11 -16.19
C LYS A 300 10.53 16.91 -17.46
N LYS A 301 11.28 16.32 -18.40
CA LYS A 301 11.63 16.94 -19.69
C LYS A 301 10.39 17.28 -20.52
N ASN A 302 9.38 16.40 -20.49
CA ASN A 302 8.10 16.60 -21.15
C ASN A 302 7.16 17.56 -20.39
N GLY A 303 7.64 18.21 -19.33
CA GLY A 303 6.89 19.20 -18.55
C GLY A 303 5.83 18.60 -17.61
N ARG A 304 5.76 17.27 -17.48
CA ARG A 304 4.81 16.60 -16.59
C ARG A 304 5.19 16.84 -15.13
N LYS A 305 4.17 17.08 -14.30
CA LYS A 305 4.33 17.22 -12.86
C LYS A 305 4.41 15.83 -12.23
N VAL A 306 5.53 15.51 -11.59
CA VAL A 306 5.77 14.21 -10.95
C VAL A 306 5.91 14.40 -9.45
N VAL A 307 5.11 13.67 -8.68
CA VAL A 307 5.23 13.56 -7.21
C VAL A 307 5.64 12.14 -6.89
N VAL A 308 6.71 11.99 -6.12
CA VAL A 308 7.26 10.70 -5.70
C VAL A 308 7.22 10.63 -4.18
N ILE A 309 6.69 9.53 -3.66
CA ILE A 309 6.58 9.25 -2.22
C ILE A 309 7.24 7.91 -1.91
N ASP A 310 8.15 7.93 -0.94
CA ASP A 310 8.86 6.74 -0.45
C ASP A 310 8.24 6.22 0.85
N GLU A 311 8.22 4.91 1.03
CA GLU A 311 7.87 4.22 2.28
C GLU A 311 6.44 4.47 2.81
N GLY A 312 5.51 4.92 1.96
CA GLY A 312 4.11 5.18 2.33
C GLY A 312 3.77 6.67 2.44
N ILE A 313 2.48 7.02 2.48
CA ILE A 313 2.06 8.42 2.51
C ILE A 313 2.11 8.91 3.97
N PRO A 314 2.90 9.96 4.29
CA PRO A 314 2.98 10.46 5.66
C PRO A 314 1.61 10.87 6.18
N LEU A 315 1.29 10.47 7.42
CA LEU A 315 0.02 10.81 8.06
C LEU A 315 -0.19 12.34 8.10
N PRO A 316 -1.45 12.81 8.05
CA PRO A 316 -1.75 14.23 8.23
C PRO A 316 -1.30 14.75 9.60
N SER A 317 -0.69 15.94 9.63
CA SER A 317 -0.33 16.59 10.89
C SER A 317 -1.58 17.11 11.63
N PRO A 318 -1.50 17.34 12.95
CA PRO A 318 -2.59 17.97 13.70
C PRO A 318 -3.07 19.30 13.09
N ASP A 319 -2.15 20.09 12.53
CA ASP A 319 -2.45 21.37 11.89
C ASP A 319 -3.24 21.19 10.59
N GLU A 320 -2.88 20.20 9.76
CA GLU A 320 -3.62 19.89 8.54
C GLU A 320 -5.04 19.41 8.85
N ILE A 321 -5.19 18.59 9.90
CA ILE A 321 -6.49 18.08 10.36
C ILE A 321 -7.36 19.22 10.90
N ASN A 322 -6.78 20.15 11.66
CA ASN A 322 -7.49 21.32 12.19
C ASN A 322 -7.85 22.33 11.08
N GLY A 323 -7.10 22.36 9.98
CA GLY A 323 -7.39 23.15 8.79
C GLY A 323 -8.58 22.65 7.95
N VAL A 324 -9.26 21.57 8.35
CA VAL A 324 -10.51 21.09 7.75
C VAL A 324 -11.65 21.33 8.75
N PRO A 325 -12.50 22.36 8.52
CA PRO A 325 -13.61 22.68 9.42
C PRO A 325 -14.63 21.55 9.38
N ARG A 326 -15.13 21.18 10.56
CA ARG A 326 -16.06 20.07 10.77
C ARG A 326 -17.24 20.55 11.61
N LYS A 327 -18.44 20.07 11.29
CA LYS A 327 -19.66 20.28 12.08
C LYS A 327 -20.06 18.98 12.75
N TYR A 328 -21.06 19.05 13.62
CA TYR A 328 -21.74 17.85 14.10
C TYR A 328 -22.68 17.34 13.01
N TYR A 329 -22.48 16.09 12.57
CA TYR A 329 -23.23 15.50 11.46
C TYR A 329 -24.10 14.34 11.95
N ASN A 330 -25.37 14.32 11.55
CA ASN A 330 -26.31 13.23 11.87
C ASN A 330 -26.53 12.28 10.69
N GLN A 331 -26.18 12.70 9.46
CA GLN A 331 -26.34 11.93 8.24
C GLN A 331 -25.04 11.92 7.42
N PRO A 332 -24.61 10.76 6.89
CA PRO A 332 -23.39 10.66 6.08
C PRO A 332 -23.40 11.59 4.85
N GLU A 333 -24.54 11.73 4.19
CA GLU A 333 -24.68 12.56 2.98
C GLU A 333 -24.46 14.04 3.28
N GLN A 334 -24.95 14.53 4.42
CA GLN A 334 -24.72 15.90 4.87
C GLN A 334 -23.24 16.17 5.16
N MET A 335 -22.56 15.20 5.78
CA MET A 335 -21.12 15.26 6.05
C MET A 335 -20.31 15.32 4.75
N ILE A 336 -20.63 14.43 3.80
CA ILE A 336 -19.95 14.36 2.51
C ILE A 336 -20.14 15.67 1.72
N ALA A 337 -21.35 16.24 1.71
CA ALA A 337 -21.62 17.53 1.05
C ALA A 337 -20.78 18.67 1.66
N ASP A 338 -20.77 18.80 2.99
CA ASP A 338 -20.06 19.88 3.69
C ASP A 338 -18.53 19.77 3.52
N LEU A 339 -18.00 18.54 3.50
CA LEU A 339 -16.59 18.28 3.25
C LEU A 339 -16.19 18.46 1.78
N ALA A 340 -17.05 18.11 0.82
CA ALA A 340 -16.81 18.35 -0.59
C ALA A 340 -16.64 19.85 -0.90
N LEU A 341 -17.35 20.74 -0.18
CA LEU A 341 -17.19 22.19 -0.27
C LEU A 341 -15.80 22.71 0.18
N GLN A 342 -15.02 21.88 0.88
CA GLN A 342 -13.65 22.20 1.28
C GLN A 342 -12.63 21.99 0.15
N ILE A 343 -13.02 21.28 -0.92
CA ILE A 343 -12.20 21.07 -2.11
C ILE A 343 -12.30 22.33 -2.98
N ARG A 344 -11.40 23.28 -2.75
CA ARG A 344 -11.34 24.55 -3.47
C ARG A 344 -10.11 24.59 -4.36
N TYR A 345 -10.32 24.77 -5.65
CA TYR A 345 -9.24 24.93 -6.62
C TYR A 345 -9.53 26.12 -7.54
N GLY A 346 -9.05 27.30 -7.13
CA GLY A 346 -9.35 28.58 -7.78
C GLY A 346 -8.83 28.70 -9.22
N ASN A 347 -7.83 27.90 -9.60
CA ASN A 347 -7.19 27.99 -10.91
C ASN A 347 -8.00 27.30 -12.03
N ASN A 348 -8.84 26.33 -11.70
CA ASN A 348 -9.65 25.61 -12.70
C ASN A 348 -10.93 25.02 -12.07
N ILE A 349 -12.07 25.61 -12.41
CA ILE A 349 -13.40 25.22 -11.90
C ILE A 349 -13.79 23.82 -12.37
N GLU A 350 -13.45 23.43 -13.60
CA GLU A 350 -13.78 22.09 -14.12
C GLU A 350 -13.00 21.00 -13.37
N LEU A 351 -11.70 21.22 -13.11
CA LEU A 351 -10.91 20.29 -12.32
C LEU A 351 -11.44 20.19 -10.87
N GLN A 352 -11.87 21.29 -10.28
CA GLN A 352 -12.53 21.28 -8.97
C GLN A 352 -13.80 20.41 -8.98
N ARG A 353 -14.63 20.51 -10.03
CA ARG A 353 -15.83 19.66 -10.18
C ARG A 353 -15.48 18.18 -10.31
N VAL A 354 -14.43 17.85 -11.06
CA VAL A 354 -13.92 16.47 -11.18
C VAL A 354 -13.47 15.96 -9.81
N MET A 355 -12.72 16.75 -9.04
CA MET A 355 -12.30 16.37 -7.68
C MET A 355 -13.48 16.18 -6.73
N ALA A 356 -14.44 17.11 -6.72
CA ALA A 356 -15.61 17.03 -5.86
C ALA A 356 -16.50 15.82 -6.20
N LYS A 357 -16.79 15.58 -7.49
CA LYS A 357 -17.58 14.41 -7.94
C LYS A 357 -16.91 13.10 -7.50
N ASN A 358 -15.63 12.92 -7.81
CA ASN A 358 -14.92 11.68 -7.48
C ASN A 358 -14.75 11.48 -5.96
N PHE A 359 -14.61 12.56 -5.19
CA PHE A 359 -14.59 12.49 -3.73
C PHE A 359 -15.93 11.98 -3.19
N VAL A 360 -17.04 12.58 -3.63
CA VAL A 360 -18.40 12.14 -3.25
C VAL A 360 -18.62 10.68 -3.63
N ASP A 361 -18.21 10.29 -4.83
CA ASP A 361 -18.41 8.94 -5.36
C ASP A 361 -17.68 7.87 -4.53
N ILE A 362 -16.44 8.13 -4.13
CA ILE A 362 -15.67 7.23 -3.26
C ILE A 362 -16.27 7.19 -1.86
N MET A 363 -16.61 8.35 -1.30
CA MET A 363 -17.16 8.42 0.06
C MET A 363 -18.53 7.73 0.17
N LEU A 364 -19.39 7.83 -0.85
CA LEU A 364 -20.65 7.10 -0.91
C LEU A 364 -20.43 5.59 -1.06
N GLY A 365 -19.45 5.17 -1.86
CA GLY A 365 -19.07 3.76 -1.98
C GLY A 365 -18.60 3.15 -0.64
N GLU A 366 -17.81 3.89 0.12
CA GLU A 366 -17.35 3.48 1.46
C GLU A 366 -18.49 3.49 2.48
N CYS A 367 -19.40 4.46 2.40
CA CYS A 367 -20.60 4.51 3.24
C CYS A 367 -21.53 3.32 3.00
N ALA A 368 -21.64 2.84 1.77
CA ALA A 368 -22.42 1.65 1.44
C ALA A 368 -21.79 0.36 1.99
N ALA A 369 -20.46 0.33 2.13
CA ALA A 369 -19.72 -0.82 2.66
C ALA A 369 -19.74 -0.90 4.20
N ASP A 370 -19.69 0.24 4.90
CA ASP A 370 -19.80 0.32 6.37
C ASP A 370 -20.71 1.48 6.81
N PRO A 371 -22.05 1.26 6.84
CA PRO A 371 -23.03 2.30 7.16
C PRO A 371 -23.02 2.76 8.63
N SER A 372 -22.35 2.00 9.50
CA SER A 372 -22.52 2.05 10.96
C SER A 372 -21.60 3.02 11.70
N ASN A 373 -20.60 3.61 11.05
CA ASN A 373 -19.55 4.35 11.76
C ASN A 373 -19.22 5.72 11.14
N LEU A 374 -20.11 6.70 11.37
CA LEU A 374 -20.00 8.06 10.84
C LEU A 374 -18.71 8.78 11.26
N ASN A 375 -18.21 8.53 12.47
CA ASN A 375 -16.95 9.10 12.96
C ASN A 375 -15.73 8.56 12.18
N ARG A 376 -15.69 7.24 11.91
CA ARG A 376 -14.63 6.63 11.11
C ARG A 376 -14.66 7.14 9.67
N LEU A 377 -15.86 7.29 9.10
CA LEU A 377 -16.06 7.86 7.76
C LEU A 377 -15.60 9.32 7.69
N THR A 378 -15.89 10.11 8.72
CA THR A 378 -15.44 11.51 8.82
C THR A 378 -13.91 11.59 8.87
N ASN A 379 -13.25 10.72 9.66
CA ASN A 379 -11.79 10.67 9.72
C ASN A 379 -11.16 10.29 8.37
N LYS A 380 -11.73 9.28 7.69
CA LYS A 380 -11.31 8.88 6.33
C LYS A 380 -11.42 10.06 5.34
N ALA A 381 -12.55 10.79 5.37
CA ALA A 381 -12.78 11.95 4.52
C ALA A 381 -11.79 13.10 4.79
N VAL A 382 -11.53 13.40 6.07
CA VAL A 382 -10.57 14.44 6.47
C VAL A 382 -9.16 14.09 6.00
N TYR A 383 -8.71 12.86 6.19
CA TYR A 383 -7.39 12.41 5.73
C TYR A 383 -7.22 12.59 4.23
N MET A 384 -8.22 12.19 3.46
CA MET A 384 -8.25 12.37 2.00
C MET A 384 -8.19 13.85 1.60
N ILE A 385 -8.92 14.74 2.29
CA ILE A 385 -8.87 16.19 2.02
C ILE A 385 -7.50 16.78 2.39
N CYS A 386 -6.91 16.37 3.52
CA CYS A 386 -5.58 16.82 3.94
C CYS A 386 -4.53 16.44 2.90
N TRP A 387 -4.49 15.17 2.49
CA TRP A 387 -3.56 14.72 1.44
C TRP A 387 -3.84 15.36 0.09
N LEU A 388 -5.12 15.54 -0.29
CA LEU A 388 -5.46 16.28 -1.49
C LEU A 388 -4.89 17.70 -1.42
N LYS A 389 -5.13 18.47 -0.35
CA LYS A 389 -4.57 19.84 -0.19
C LYS A 389 -3.04 19.85 -0.26
N ARG A 390 -2.38 18.86 0.33
CA ARG A 390 -0.92 18.71 0.35
C ARG A 390 -0.34 18.51 -1.04
N TYR A 391 -0.91 17.61 -1.84
CA TYR A 391 -0.38 17.24 -3.15
C TYR A 391 -1.00 18.01 -4.32
N MET A 392 -2.14 18.68 -4.11
CA MET A 392 -2.87 19.42 -5.14
C MET A 392 -2.02 20.50 -5.80
N ALA A 393 -1.27 21.28 -5.02
CA ALA A 393 -0.38 22.29 -5.58
C ALA A 393 0.73 21.67 -6.44
N GLN A 394 1.30 20.55 -6.02
CA GLN A 394 2.39 19.89 -6.75
C GLN A 394 1.91 19.23 -8.05
N LEU A 395 0.73 18.59 -8.01
CA LEU A 395 0.17 17.86 -9.15
C LEU A 395 -0.48 18.77 -10.19
N PHE A 396 -1.19 19.82 -9.79
CA PHE A 396 -2.10 20.54 -10.69
C PHE A 396 -1.73 22.00 -10.96
N THR A 397 -0.55 22.48 -10.55
CA THR A 397 -0.12 23.87 -10.85
C THR A 397 -0.21 24.16 -12.35
N ASN A 398 -1.01 25.17 -12.72
CA ASN A 398 -1.28 25.61 -14.09
C ASN A 398 -1.87 24.54 -15.03
N TRP A 399 -2.51 23.51 -14.48
CA TRP A 399 -3.05 22.38 -15.25
C TRP A 399 -4.05 22.79 -16.34
N ARG A 400 -3.88 22.19 -17.54
CA ARG A 400 -4.80 22.31 -18.67
C ARG A 400 -5.09 20.94 -19.27
N MET A 401 -6.32 20.72 -19.74
CA MET A 401 -6.63 19.50 -20.51
C MET A 401 -5.83 19.50 -21.84
N PRO A 402 -5.23 18.37 -22.28
CA PRO A 402 -5.27 17.02 -21.72
C PRO A 402 -4.03 16.62 -20.89
N GLU A 403 -3.32 17.58 -20.27
CA GLU A 403 -2.15 17.29 -19.46
C GLU A 403 -2.48 16.33 -18.31
N LEU A 404 -1.52 15.48 -17.94
CA LEU A 404 -1.64 14.53 -16.84
C LEU A 404 -0.45 14.70 -15.91
N ALA A 405 -0.72 14.74 -14.61
CA ALA A 405 0.33 14.62 -13.60
C ALA A 405 0.69 13.14 -13.40
N CYS A 406 1.77 12.87 -12.67
CA CYS A 406 2.18 11.52 -12.31
C CYS A 406 2.43 11.45 -10.79
N PHE A 407 1.84 10.45 -10.14
CA PHE A 407 2.02 10.16 -8.73
C PHE A 407 2.62 8.76 -8.59
N ILE A 408 3.81 8.68 -8.00
CA ILE A 408 4.56 7.44 -7.84
C ILE A 408 4.68 7.13 -6.35
N LEU A 409 4.26 5.92 -5.95
CA LEU A 409 4.40 5.41 -4.59
C LEU A 409 5.38 4.23 -4.56
N MET A 410 6.46 4.37 -3.79
CA MET A 410 7.46 3.32 -3.57
C MET A 410 7.21 2.60 -2.24
N GLY A 411 7.10 1.26 -2.26
CA GLY A 411 6.94 0.43 -1.06
C GLY A 411 5.50 -0.03 -0.76
N GLY A 412 4.56 0.16 -1.69
CA GLY A 412 3.19 -0.31 -1.58
C GLY A 412 2.33 0.42 -0.52
N CYS A 413 1.04 0.09 -0.49
CA CYS A 413 0.09 0.67 0.47
C CYS A 413 0.09 -0.12 1.79
N LYS A 414 0.27 0.59 2.90
CA LYS A 414 0.34 0.02 4.25
C LYS A 414 -0.99 0.04 4.97
N ASN A 415 -1.89 0.97 4.64
CA ASN A 415 -3.15 1.16 5.35
C ASN A 415 -4.35 1.47 4.43
N GLU A 416 -5.57 1.31 4.95
CA GLU A 416 -6.81 1.57 4.21
C GLU A 416 -6.96 3.03 3.77
N HIS A 417 -6.41 3.98 4.53
CA HIS A 417 -6.51 5.40 4.20
C HIS A 417 -5.73 5.69 2.91
N GLU A 418 -4.48 5.23 2.81
CA GLU A 418 -3.64 5.31 1.61
C GLU A 418 -4.32 4.68 0.40
N ALA A 419 -4.86 3.47 0.59
CA ALA A 419 -5.57 2.77 -0.48
C ALA A 419 -6.76 3.60 -1.01
N MET A 420 -7.54 4.22 -0.12
CA MET A 420 -8.64 5.10 -0.50
C MET A 420 -8.15 6.34 -1.26
N PHE A 421 -7.06 6.96 -0.82
CA PHE A 421 -6.52 8.15 -1.47
C PHE A 421 -5.96 7.86 -2.87
N LEU A 422 -5.30 6.72 -3.07
CA LEU A 422 -4.81 6.32 -4.40
C LEU A 422 -5.98 5.98 -5.34
N ARG A 423 -7.04 5.33 -4.84
CA ARG A 423 -8.27 5.13 -5.60
C ARG A 423 -8.89 6.47 -6.03
N PHE A 424 -8.80 7.49 -5.18
CA PHE A 424 -9.23 8.83 -5.51
C PHE A 424 -8.35 9.50 -6.57
N LEU A 425 -7.02 9.47 -6.41
CA LEU A 425 -6.09 10.02 -7.39
C LEU A 425 -6.22 9.35 -8.77
N ALA A 426 -6.44 8.03 -8.80
CA ALA A 426 -6.65 7.26 -10.04
C ALA A 426 -7.92 7.66 -10.82
N ARG A 427 -8.81 8.47 -10.23
CA ARG A 427 -10.00 9.02 -10.90
C ARG A 427 -9.86 10.52 -11.20
N LEU A 428 -8.65 11.06 -11.06
CA LEU A 428 -8.27 12.42 -11.46
C LEU A 428 -7.35 12.35 -12.69
N PRO A 429 -7.05 13.48 -13.36
CA PRO A 429 -6.07 13.50 -14.47
C PRO A 429 -4.62 13.32 -13.98
N VAL A 430 -4.36 12.16 -13.38
CA VAL A 430 -3.09 11.74 -12.76
C VAL A 430 -2.82 10.28 -13.13
N ASP A 431 -1.63 10.00 -13.63
CA ASP A 431 -1.08 8.65 -13.76
C ASP A 431 -0.58 8.19 -12.38
N VAL A 432 -1.17 7.13 -11.83
CA VAL A 432 -0.82 6.58 -10.51
C VAL A 432 -0.05 5.27 -10.70
N LEU A 433 1.22 5.27 -10.27
CA LEU A 433 2.12 4.12 -10.31
C LEU A 433 2.47 3.68 -8.89
N ILE A 434 2.25 2.41 -8.58
CA ILE A 434 2.57 1.81 -7.28
C ILE A 434 3.63 0.74 -7.50
N LEU A 435 4.79 0.94 -6.88
CA LEU A 435 5.95 0.07 -7.01
C LEU A 435 6.15 -0.70 -5.71
N VAL A 436 6.12 -2.03 -5.81
CA VAL A 436 6.34 -2.96 -4.69
C VAL A 436 7.49 -3.90 -5.09
N PRO A 437 8.75 -3.43 -5.04
CA PRO A 437 9.88 -4.22 -5.56
C PRO A 437 10.22 -5.42 -4.66
N ASP A 438 9.90 -5.34 -3.37
CA ASP A 438 10.14 -6.41 -2.41
C ASP A 438 8.90 -7.29 -2.30
N LEU A 439 8.99 -8.50 -2.86
CA LEU A 439 7.93 -9.52 -2.79
C LEU A 439 7.84 -10.20 -1.42
N SER A 440 8.85 -10.03 -0.56
CA SER A 440 8.88 -10.58 0.81
C SER A 440 8.20 -9.67 1.83
N ALA A 441 7.92 -8.41 1.47
CA ALA A 441 7.22 -7.44 2.30
C ALA A 441 5.72 -7.75 2.45
N ASP A 442 5.08 -7.12 3.44
CA ASP A 442 3.64 -7.24 3.69
C ASP A 442 2.82 -6.94 2.42
N LYS A 443 1.80 -7.78 2.15
CA LYS A 443 0.95 -7.63 0.97
C LYS A 443 0.27 -6.26 0.96
N CYS A 444 0.50 -5.51 -0.13
CA CYS A 444 -0.16 -4.23 -0.40
C CYS A 444 -1.70 -4.36 -0.26
N CYS A 445 -2.30 -3.55 0.60
CA CYS A 445 -3.72 -3.66 0.95
C CYS A 445 -4.69 -3.10 -0.10
N LEU A 446 -4.16 -2.45 -1.15
CA LEU A 446 -4.97 -1.80 -2.19
C LEU A 446 -5.66 -2.81 -3.10
N LYS A 447 -6.97 -2.65 -3.26
CA LYS A 447 -7.80 -3.34 -4.25
C LYS A 447 -8.77 -2.36 -4.90
N ASP A 448 -8.85 -2.34 -6.22
CA ASP A 448 -9.85 -1.59 -6.99
C ASP A 448 -10.12 -2.31 -8.32
N LYS A 449 -11.31 -2.13 -8.90
CA LYS A 449 -11.67 -2.74 -10.19
C LYS A 449 -10.90 -2.12 -11.36
N LEU A 450 -10.46 -0.87 -11.21
CA LEU A 450 -9.68 -0.15 -12.23
C LEU A 450 -8.18 -0.40 -12.12
N LEU A 451 -7.70 -1.09 -11.08
CA LEU A 451 -6.28 -1.33 -10.86
C LEU A 451 -5.76 -2.38 -11.86
N PHE A 452 -4.77 -2.01 -12.66
CA PHE A 452 -4.00 -2.97 -13.46
C PHE A 452 -2.84 -3.49 -12.63
N GLU A 453 -2.68 -4.81 -12.54
CA GLU A 453 -1.62 -5.44 -11.74
C GLU A 453 -0.65 -6.19 -12.63
N GLN A 454 0.64 -5.88 -12.47
CA GLN A 454 1.73 -6.56 -13.14
C GLN A 454 2.60 -7.26 -12.10
N ASN A 455 2.85 -8.56 -12.30
CA ASN A 455 3.64 -9.37 -11.39
C ASN A 455 4.93 -9.79 -12.08
N CYS A 456 6.06 -9.38 -11.51
CA CYS A 456 7.39 -9.78 -11.95
C CYS A 456 7.92 -10.88 -11.01
N ALA A 457 8.84 -11.71 -11.52
CA ALA A 457 9.36 -12.85 -10.77
C ALA A 457 10.45 -12.47 -9.76
N GLU A 458 11.18 -11.37 -10.02
CA GLU A 458 12.32 -10.97 -9.21
C GLU A 458 11.92 -10.03 -8.06
N THR A 459 12.72 -10.04 -6.99
CA THR A 459 12.53 -9.19 -5.80
C THR A 459 13.78 -8.35 -5.55
N LEU A 460 13.60 -7.11 -5.09
CA LEU A 460 14.68 -6.17 -4.74
C LEU A 460 14.29 -5.37 -3.49
N ASP A 461 15.16 -5.33 -2.48
CA ASP A 461 14.98 -4.47 -1.29
C ASP A 461 15.32 -3.00 -1.63
N ALA A 462 14.45 -2.38 -2.41
CA ALA A 462 14.53 -0.97 -2.79
C ALA A 462 13.44 -0.17 -2.06
N LYS A 463 13.82 0.53 -0.98
CA LYS A 463 12.88 1.31 -0.16
C LYS A 463 12.63 2.74 -0.68
N LYS A 464 13.54 3.26 -1.51
CA LYS A 464 13.53 4.63 -2.00
C LYS A 464 13.57 4.69 -3.51
N PHE A 465 12.83 5.63 -4.07
CA PHE A 465 12.83 5.94 -5.49
C PHE A 465 14.13 6.66 -5.88
N PRO A 466 14.75 6.30 -7.01
CA PRO A 466 15.99 6.91 -7.47
C PRO A 466 15.76 8.39 -7.85
N SER A 467 16.36 9.31 -7.10
CA SER A 467 16.22 10.77 -7.29
C SER A 467 17.58 11.46 -7.43
N GLU A 468 17.61 12.67 -8.01
CA GLU A 468 18.83 13.47 -8.27
C GLU A 468 19.71 13.70 -7.02
N THR A 469 19.10 13.70 -5.82
CA THR A 469 19.80 13.89 -4.54
C THR A 469 20.45 12.61 -4.00
N THR A 470 20.07 11.45 -4.53
CA THR A 470 20.60 10.16 -4.09
C THR A 470 21.75 9.82 -5.01
N GLN A 471 22.99 9.75 -4.49
CA GLN A 471 24.11 9.20 -5.24
C GLN A 471 23.76 7.76 -5.64
N LEU A 472 23.29 7.59 -6.87
CA LEU A 472 22.96 6.30 -7.48
C LEU A 472 24.27 5.51 -7.63
N GLN A 473 24.66 4.79 -6.59
CA GLN A 473 25.67 3.74 -6.71
C GLN A 473 24.98 2.55 -7.37
N MET A 474 25.09 2.48 -8.70
CA MET A 474 24.57 1.37 -9.48
C MET A 474 25.54 0.19 -9.34
N PRO A 475 25.11 -0.94 -8.76
CA PRO A 475 25.95 -2.12 -8.71
C PRO A 475 26.02 -2.76 -10.10
N THR A 476 27.21 -3.20 -10.51
CA THR A 476 27.44 -3.78 -11.85
C THR A 476 27.01 -5.25 -11.93
N LEU A 477 26.91 -5.79 -13.15
CA LEU A 477 26.69 -7.22 -13.42
C LEU A 477 27.69 -8.11 -12.65
N ALA A 478 28.94 -7.66 -12.55
CA ALA A 478 29.96 -8.34 -11.76
C ALA A 478 29.66 -8.29 -10.25
N TYR A 479 29.17 -7.16 -9.72
CA TYR A 479 28.82 -7.02 -8.30
C TYR A 479 27.63 -7.90 -7.89
N HIS A 480 26.59 -7.97 -8.72
CA HIS A 480 25.44 -8.83 -8.46
C HIS A 480 25.78 -10.31 -8.63
N ALA A 481 26.55 -10.67 -9.67
CA ALA A 481 27.03 -12.03 -9.86
C ALA A 481 27.96 -12.46 -8.70
N GLU A 482 28.88 -11.59 -8.26
CA GLU A 482 29.72 -11.82 -7.09
C GLU A 482 28.86 -11.99 -5.83
N ARG A 483 27.84 -11.15 -5.61
CA ARG A 483 26.94 -11.27 -4.45
C ARG A 483 26.05 -12.50 -4.49
N GLU A 484 25.49 -12.90 -5.62
CA GLU A 484 24.65 -14.10 -5.73
C GLU A 484 25.50 -15.38 -5.64
N LEU A 485 26.64 -15.44 -6.33
CA LEU A 485 27.63 -16.52 -6.17
C LEU A 485 28.14 -16.58 -4.74
N ASP A 486 28.47 -15.43 -4.13
CA ASP A 486 28.91 -15.37 -2.75
C ASP A 486 27.80 -15.87 -1.80
N THR A 487 26.54 -15.45 -1.98
CA THR A 487 25.46 -15.84 -1.07
C THR A 487 25.21 -17.35 -1.13
N LEU A 488 25.28 -17.94 -2.33
CA LEU A 488 25.22 -19.40 -2.54
C LEU A 488 26.47 -20.12 -2.04
N MET A 489 27.65 -19.51 -2.10
CA MET A 489 28.91 -20.13 -1.66
C MET A 489 29.15 -20.04 -0.14
N TYR A 490 28.63 -19.03 0.56
CA TYR A 490 28.92 -18.76 1.98
C TYR A 490 27.80 -19.21 2.94
N GLN A 491 26.62 -19.61 2.46
CA GLN A 491 25.61 -20.28 3.29
C GLN A 491 25.99 -21.76 3.47
N ASP A 492 26.16 -22.20 4.73
CA ASP A 492 26.39 -23.59 5.17
C ASP A 492 27.67 -24.31 4.66
N SER A 493 28.64 -23.61 4.06
CA SER A 493 29.86 -24.22 3.49
C SER A 493 31.10 -24.20 4.40
N GLY A 494 31.06 -23.48 5.54
CA GLY A 494 32.24 -23.25 6.40
C GLY A 494 33.30 -22.32 5.80
N ILE A 495 32.99 -21.69 4.67
CA ILE A 495 33.80 -20.62 4.06
C ILE A 495 33.26 -19.29 4.59
N TYR A 496 34.13 -18.31 4.85
CA TYR A 496 33.75 -16.98 5.36
C TYR A 496 34.27 -15.87 4.43
N ARG A 497 33.49 -14.79 4.29
CA ARG A 497 33.92 -13.59 3.54
C ARG A 497 35.02 -12.85 4.31
N ASN A 498 35.88 -12.14 3.58
CA ASN A 498 36.84 -11.24 4.20
C ASN A 498 36.11 -10.17 5.04
N ARG A 499 36.47 -10.06 6.32
CA ARG A 499 35.87 -9.11 7.28
C ARG A 499 34.34 -9.21 7.34
N GLN A 500 33.81 -10.43 7.22
CA GLN A 500 32.37 -10.71 7.33
C GLN A 500 31.77 -10.23 8.66
N TYR A 501 32.55 -10.31 9.74
CA TYR A 501 32.09 -10.03 11.09
C TYR A 501 32.79 -8.80 11.66
N SER A 502 31.99 -7.94 12.31
CA SER A 502 32.44 -6.73 13.00
C SER A 502 32.61 -6.93 14.51
N LYS A 503 32.02 -8.00 15.06
CA LYS A 503 32.09 -8.33 16.48
C LYS A 503 32.59 -9.76 16.69
N ALA A 504 33.36 -9.93 17.75
CA ALA A 504 33.89 -11.24 18.12
C ALA A 504 34.13 -11.33 19.62
N ASN A 505 34.13 -12.54 20.17
CA ASN A 505 34.40 -12.88 21.56
C ASN A 505 35.59 -13.82 21.64
N ALA A 506 36.62 -13.45 22.40
CA ALA A 506 37.75 -14.32 22.66
C ALA A 506 37.37 -15.44 23.63
N VAL A 507 37.72 -16.67 23.27
CA VAL A 507 37.56 -17.89 24.09
C VAL A 507 38.95 -18.47 24.31
N THR A 508 39.48 -18.32 25.52
CA THR A 508 40.81 -18.85 25.84
C THR A 508 40.79 -20.38 25.84
N LEU A 509 41.63 -20.98 25.01
CA LEU A 509 41.81 -22.43 24.95
C LEU A 509 42.63 -22.93 26.13
N LYS A 510 42.34 -24.17 26.56
CA LYS A 510 43.24 -24.95 27.40
C LYS A 510 44.05 -25.87 26.49
N THR A 511 45.36 -25.69 26.45
CA THR A 511 46.27 -26.33 25.48
C THR A 511 47.43 -26.99 26.17
N MET A 512 47.98 -28.07 25.61
CA MET A 512 49.30 -28.58 26.01
C MET A 512 50.41 -27.69 25.41
N TYR A 513 51.60 -27.68 26.02
CA TYR A 513 52.74 -26.89 25.52
C TYR A 513 53.06 -27.17 24.05
N GLU A 514 53.02 -28.44 23.64
CA GLU A 514 53.27 -28.86 22.26
C GLU A 514 52.19 -28.37 21.27
N GLU A 515 50.95 -28.18 21.73
CA GLU A 515 49.83 -27.72 20.89
C GLU A 515 49.93 -26.23 20.55
N ILE A 516 50.60 -25.43 21.40
CA ILE A 516 50.78 -23.99 21.17
C ILE A 516 51.35 -23.75 19.78
N ALA A 517 52.46 -24.41 19.42
CA ALA A 517 53.13 -24.18 18.13
C ALA A 517 52.33 -24.66 16.91
N LEU A 518 51.46 -25.66 17.10
CA LEU A 518 50.56 -26.17 16.06
C LEU A 518 49.45 -25.15 15.80
N LEU A 519 48.69 -24.81 16.84
CA LEU A 519 47.57 -23.88 16.77
C LEU A 519 48.02 -22.46 16.39
N TRP A 520 49.24 -22.05 16.76
CA TRP A 520 49.80 -20.74 16.42
C TRP A 520 49.78 -20.44 14.91
N LYS A 521 49.97 -21.47 14.07
CA LYS A 521 50.01 -21.33 12.59
C LYS A 521 48.64 -21.52 11.94
N GLU A 522 47.69 -22.10 12.66
CA GLU A 522 46.35 -22.36 12.15
C GLU A 522 45.48 -21.10 12.20
N GLU A 523 44.69 -20.89 11.15
CA GLU A 523 43.65 -19.85 11.13
C GLU A 523 42.54 -20.17 12.15
N LEU A 524 41.92 -19.15 12.73
CA LEU A 524 40.93 -19.31 13.80
C LEU A 524 39.78 -20.25 13.41
N LYS A 525 39.30 -20.20 12.16
CA LYS A 525 38.19 -21.05 11.69
C LYS A 525 38.48 -22.55 11.69
N TYR A 526 39.76 -22.96 11.71
CA TYR A 526 40.14 -24.37 11.77
C TYR A 526 40.42 -24.86 13.19
N ARG A 527 40.49 -23.94 14.16
CA ARG A 527 40.77 -24.27 15.55
C ARG A 527 39.55 -24.87 16.24
N PRO A 528 39.76 -25.75 17.24
CA PRO A 528 38.66 -26.30 18.02
C PRO A 528 37.85 -25.18 18.71
N ASN A 529 36.53 -25.36 18.78
CA ASN A 529 35.56 -24.44 19.39
C ASN A 529 35.39 -23.09 18.68
N PHE A 530 35.89 -22.95 17.45
CA PHE A 530 35.46 -21.85 16.58
C PHE A 530 33.97 -21.97 16.27
N SER A 531 33.23 -20.88 16.44
CA SER A 531 31.81 -20.83 16.09
C SER A 531 31.38 -19.43 15.74
N THR A 532 30.32 -19.34 14.94
CA THR A 532 29.66 -18.08 14.57
C THR A 532 28.21 -18.17 15.02
N VAL A 533 27.80 -17.30 15.93
CA VAL A 533 26.42 -17.23 16.42
C VAL A 533 25.90 -15.84 16.11
N GLU A 534 24.84 -15.77 15.30
CA GLU A 534 24.34 -14.53 14.72
C GLU A 534 25.47 -13.78 13.97
N ASP A 535 25.77 -12.55 14.36
CA ASP A 535 26.82 -11.69 13.79
C ASP A 535 28.10 -11.62 14.66
N VAL A 536 28.27 -12.57 15.60
CA VAL A 536 29.43 -12.60 16.51
C VAL A 536 30.24 -13.88 16.33
N VAL A 537 31.56 -13.72 16.18
CA VAL A 537 32.51 -14.84 16.10
C VAL A 537 33.03 -15.19 17.48
N ASN A 538 32.98 -16.45 17.88
CA ASN A 538 33.71 -16.96 19.04
C ASN A 538 35.09 -17.42 18.59
N MET A 539 36.12 -16.66 18.97
CA MET A 539 37.51 -16.84 18.55
C MET A 539 38.29 -17.66 19.57
N PRO A 540 38.72 -18.89 19.25
CA PRO A 540 39.57 -19.70 20.11
C PRO A 540 41.01 -19.16 20.12
N VAL A 541 41.42 -18.57 21.24
CA VAL A 541 42.72 -17.89 21.40
C VAL A 541 43.61 -18.56 22.43
N ILE A 542 44.93 -18.40 22.28
CA ILE A 542 45.91 -18.91 23.22
C ILE A 542 46.26 -17.81 24.21
N PHE A 543 46.16 -18.08 25.51
CA PHE A 543 46.70 -17.20 26.55
C PHE A 543 47.45 -18.03 27.58
N ALA A 544 48.78 -18.09 27.44
CA ALA A 544 49.61 -19.03 28.19
C ALA A 544 50.91 -18.42 28.71
N LYS A 545 51.45 -19.03 29.76
CA LYS A 545 52.78 -18.76 30.33
C LYS A 545 53.60 -20.04 30.30
N VAL A 546 54.80 -19.97 29.75
CA VAL A 546 55.78 -21.05 29.71
C VAL A 546 56.88 -20.75 30.72
N SER A 547 56.93 -21.57 31.77
CA SER A 547 57.84 -21.44 32.90
C SER A 547 58.95 -22.49 32.82
N GLY A 548 60.21 -22.07 32.72
CA GLY A 548 61.36 -22.98 32.61
C GLY A 548 61.83 -23.27 31.18
N VAL A 549 62.90 -24.07 31.09
CA VAL A 549 63.57 -24.51 29.86
C VAL A 549 63.62 -26.05 29.81
N LYS A 550 63.01 -26.64 28.78
CA LYS A 550 63.01 -28.10 28.56
C LYS A 550 64.45 -28.62 28.48
N ASP A 551 64.79 -29.61 29.30
CA ASP A 551 66.11 -30.25 29.36
C ASP A 551 67.30 -29.29 29.57
N GLY A 552 67.05 -28.03 29.93
CA GLY A 552 68.07 -26.97 29.99
C GLY A 552 68.63 -26.55 28.61
N ASP A 553 68.04 -27.00 27.50
CA ASP A 553 68.51 -26.69 26.15
C ASP A 553 68.07 -25.29 25.71
N LEU A 554 68.96 -24.32 25.93
CA LEU A 554 68.77 -22.93 25.52
C LEU A 554 68.68 -22.76 24.01
N GLU A 555 69.39 -23.58 23.22
CA GLU A 555 69.38 -23.45 21.77
C GLU A 555 68.02 -23.86 21.20
N GLN A 556 67.46 -24.97 21.71
CA GLN A 556 66.12 -25.41 21.35
C GLN A 556 65.04 -24.47 21.88
N TYR A 557 65.20 -23.90 23.08
CA TYR A 557 64.28 -22.93 23.67
C TYR A 557 64.18 -21.64 22.86
N TRP A 558 65.31 -21.02 22.51
CA TRP A 558 65.30 -19.85 21.62
C TRP A 558 64.81 -20.22 20.22
N GLY A 559 65.09 -21.45 19.77
CA GLY A 559 64.56 -22.03 18.55
C GLY A 559 63.03 -22.12 18.54
N SER A 560 62.40 -22.56 19.62
CA SER A 560 60.93 -22.65 19.73
C SER A 560 60.28 -21.27 19.77
N ILE A 561 60.85 -20.31 20.50
CA ILE A 561 60.38 -18.92 20.51
C ILE A 561 60.46 -18.33 19.10
N LYS A 562 61.57 -18.54 18.38
CA LYS A 562 61.71 -18.07 17.00
C LYS A 562 60.65 -18.65 16.06
N GLN A 563 60.24 -19.91 16.24
CA GLN A 563 59.19 -20.53 15.42
C GLN A 563 57.83 -19.83 15.56
N LEU A 564 57.59 -19.15 16.69
CA LEU A 564 56.39 -18.36 16.95
C LEU A 564 56.47 -16.94 16.37
N LEU A 565 57.64 -16.50 15.90
CA LEU A 565 57.83 -15.18 15.32
C LEU A 565 57.41 -15.18 13.84
N THR A 566 56.19 -14.72 13.59
CA THR A 566 55.61 -14.48 12.27
C THR A 566 55.55 -12.97 11.99
N PRO A 567 55.25 -12.50 10.76
CA PRO A 567 55.03 -11.08 10.48
C PRO A 567 53.96 -10.46 11.40
N ASP A 568 52.99 -11.27 11.82
CA ASP A 568 51.90 -10.84 12.68
C ASP A 568 52.23 -10.87 14.18
N THR A 569 53.41 -11.38 14.56
CA THR A 569 53.87 -11.47 15.94
C THR A 569 54.53 -10.18 16.43
N PHE A 570 53.95 -9.57 17.46
CA PHE A 570 54.59 -8.54 18.27
C PHE A 570 55.49 -9.20 19.32
N LEU A 571 56.74 -8.75 19.41
CA LEU A 571 57.74 -9.33 20.31
C LEU A 571 58.16 -8.29 21.35
N ILE A 572 58.00 -8.65 22.62
CA ILE A 572 58.52 -7.90 23.76
C ILE A 572 59.62 -8.75 24.40
N THR A 573 60.81 -8.19 24.55
CA THR A 573 61.99 -8.90 25.09
C THR A 573 62.46 -8.36 26.44
N GLN A 574 61.83 -7.30 26.95
CA GLN A 574 62.20 -6.64 28.20
C GLN A 574 60.94 -6.18 28.95
N ALA A 575 60.92 -6.44 30.26
CA ALA A 575 59.90 -5.93 31.18
C ALA A 575 60.41 -4.71 31.98
N PRO A 576 59.55 -3.71 32.26
CA PRO A 576 58.24 -3.49 31.63
C PRO A 576 58.37 -2.94 30.19
N TYR A 577 57.40 -3.23 29.34
CA TYR A 577 57.28 -2.63 28.01
C TYR A 577 56.81 -1.17 28.09
N ILE A 578 55.84 -0.89 28.97
CA ILE A 578 55.43 0.46 29.37
C ILE A 578 55.74 0.66 30.85
N SER A 579 56.61 1.62 31.13
CA SER A 579 56.90 2.04 32.51
C SER A 579 55.74 2.87 33.07
N SER A 580 55.44 2.73 34.37
CA SER A 580 54.39 3.50 35.07
C SER A 580 54.61 5.01 35.00
N ASP A 581 55.88 5.44 34.89
CA ASP A 581 56.29 6.85 34.81
C ASP A 581 56.18 7.42 33.38
N SER A 582 55.79 6.61 32.41
CA SER A 582 55.63 7.07 31.03
C SER A 582 54.47 8.06 30.92
N TYR A 583 54.72 9.16 30.21
CA TYR A 583 53.71 10.17 29.97
C TYR A 583 52.55 9.59 29.13
N ASN A 584 51.32 9.81 29.60
CA ASN A 584 50.10 9.40 28.92
C ASN A 584 49.07 10.54 29.04
N GLU A 585 48.86 11.25 27.94
CA GLU A 585 47.92 12.37 27.83
C GLU A 585 46.49 11.97 28.21
N MET A 586 46.11 10.71 27.96
CA MET A 586 44.76 10.21 28.23
C MET A 586 44.45 10.08 29.72
N LYS A 587 45.46 10.11 30.61
CA LYS A 587 45.25 10.08 32.07
C LYS A 587 44.46 11.32 32.56
N SER A 588 44.60 12.47 31.90
CA SER A 588 43.88 13.70 32.28
C SER A 588 42.39 13.68 31.88
N TYR A 589 42.01 12.87 30.89
CA TYR A 589 40.65 12.82 30.33
C TYR A 589 39.86 11.57 30.75
N SER A 590 40.50 10.62 31.45
CA SER A 590 39.89 9.33 31.80
C SER A 590 38.61 9.45 32.64
N THR A 591 38.50 10.47 33.51
CA THR A 591 37.31 10.73 34.33
C THR A 591 36.13 11.29 33.53
N GLU A 592 36.38 11.90 32.38
CA GLU A 592 35.35 12.33 31.45
C GLU A 592 34.84 11.14 30.61
N PHE A 593 35.77 10.28 30.20
CA PHE A 593 35.50 9.12 29.34
C PHE A 593 34.75 7.99 30.05
N LEU A 594 34.87 7.87 31.37
CA LEU A 594 34.20 6.84 32.17
C LEU A 594 33.36 7.49 33.27
N LYS A 595 32.03 7.28 33.22
CA LYS A 595 31.11 7.78 34.25
C LYS A 595 30.29 6.63 34.82
N ARG A 596 30.33 6.47 36.15
CA ARG A 596 29.59 5.41 36.88
C ARG A 596 29.84 4.00 36.31
N GLY A 597 31.07 3.73 35.88
CA GLY A 597 31.45 2.44 35.29
C GLY A 597 31.08 2.24 33.82
N VAL A 598 30.45 3.23 33.16
CA VAL A 598 30.04 3.14 31.75
C VAL A 598 30.83 4.11 30.88
N LEU A 599 31.43 3.60 29.79
CA LEU A 599 32.15 4.40 28.81
C LEU A 599 31.23 5.37 28.06
N GLN A 600 31.64 6.63 28.01
CA GLN A 600 30.94 7.69 27.30
C GLN A 600 31.36 7.70 25.82
N ARG A 601 30.90 6.71 25.05
CA ARG A 601 31.35 6.45 23.66
C ARG A 601 31.31 7.69 22.76
N GLN A 602 30.22 8.45 22.79
CA GLN A 602 30.06 9.66 21.98
C GLN A 602 31.01 10.78 22.41
N VAL A 603 31.31 10.88 23.70
CA VAL A 603 32.27 11.86 24.22
C VAL A 603 33.68 11.49 23.78
N ILE A 604 34.04 10.20 23.88
CA ILE A 604 35.34 9.68 23.45
C ILE A 604 35.56 9.92 21.95
N LYS A 605 34.61 9.50 21.10
CA LYS A 605 34.74 9.61 19.63
C LYS A 605 34.83 11.06 19.13
N ASN A 606 34.19 12.00 19.83
CA ASN A 606 34.21 13.42 19.48
C ASN A 606 35.34 14.22 20.15
N HIS A 607 36.14 13.58 21.01
CA HIS A 607 37.20 14.27 21.75
C HIS A 607 38.39 14.60 20.83
N PRO A 608 38.97 15.82 20.88
CA PRO A 608 40.08 16.21 19.99
C PRO A 608 41.31 15.32 20.08
N SER A 609 41.62 14.79 21.27
CA SER A 609 42.76 13.89 21.52
C SER A 609 42.47 12.41 21.23
N TYR A 610 41.33 12.07 20.61
CA TYR A 610 41.00 10.68 20.31
C TYR A 610 41.81 10.16 19.12
N HIS A 611 42.81 9.33 19.42
CA HIS A 611 43.77 8.84 18.42
C HIS A 611 43.18 7.88 17.38
N TYR A 612 42.03 7.27 17.62
CA TYR A 612 41.50 6.19 16.76
C TYR A 612 40.42 6.65 15.78
N GLY A 613 40.16 7.95 15.65
CA GLY A 613 39.11 8.49 14.77
C GLY A 613 39.31 8.17 13.27
N PHE A 614 40.52 7.78 12.86
CA PHE A 614 40.81 7.36 11.48
C PHE A 614 40.43 5.89 11.18
N LEU A 615 40.11 5.09 12.21
CA LEU A 615 39.65 3.72 12.04
C LEU A 615 38.20 3.71 11.55
N ARG A 616 37.77 2.64 10.88
CA ARG A 616 36.33 2.47 10.56
C ARG A 616 35.53 2.36 11.86
N ASP A 617 34.28 2.83 11.82
CA ASP A 617 33.42 2.89 13.01
C ASP A 617 33.27 1.53 13.69
N GLU A 618 33.19 0.44 12.93
CA GLU A 618 33.02 -0.89 13.48
C GLU A 618 34.20 -1.33 14.35
N ILE A 619 35.43 -0.96 13.95
CA ILE A 619 36.66 -1.27 14.70
C ILE A 619 36.75 -0.41 15.95
N GLN A 620 36.38 0.88 15.86
CA GLN A 620 36.32 1.75 17.02
C GLN A 620 35.33 1.21 18.06
N ASP A 621 34.13 0.80 17.60
CA ASP A 621 33.11 0.22 18.47
C ASP A 621 33.58 -1.09 19.09
N HIS A 622 34.27 -1.95 18.32
CA HIS A 622 34.85 -3.18 18.85
C HIS A 622 35.89 -2.92 19.96
N ILE A 623 36.80 -1.95 19.75
CA ILE A 623 37.79 -1.54 20.76
C ILE A 623 37.10 -1.04 22.03
N LEU A 624 36.08 -0.19 21.89
CA LEU A 624 35.32 0.35 23.02
C LEU A 624 34.49 -0.73 23.73
N ASP A 625 33.91 -1.68 22.99
CA ASP A 625 33.20 -2.82 23.55
C ASP A 625 34.15 -3.70 24.38
N LYS A 626 35.36 -3.99 23.90
CA LYS A 626 36.36 -4.77 24.65
C LYS A 626 36.95 -4.02 25.83
N LEU A 627 37.11 -2.70 25.73
CA LEU A 627 37.48 -1.86 26.86
C LEU A 627 36.43 -1.92 27.97
N GLN A 628 35.15 -1.78 27.62
CA GLN A 628 34.05 -1.89 28.57
C GLN A 628 34.04 -3.28 29.23
N LEU A 629 34.19 -4.34 28.43
CA LEU A 629 34.26 -5.71 28.94
C LEU A 629 35.42 -5.93 29.92
N LEU A 630 36.59 -5.35 29.66
CA LEU A 630 37.73 -5.43 30.56
C LEU A 630 37.45 -4.78 31.93
N ILE A 631 36.79 -3.62 31.93
CA ILE A 631 36.37 -2.91 33.14
C ILE A 631 35.32 -3.72 33.90
N ASP A 632 34.28 -4.20 33.20
CA ASP A 632 33.16 -4.92 33.79
C ASP A 632 33.58 -6.26 34.39
N SER A 633 34.49 -6.97 33.72
CA SER A 633 35.02 -8.27 34.19
C SER A 633 35.91 -8.16 35.43
N ARG A 634 36.39 -6.95 35.77
CA ARG A 634 37.33 -6.69 36.87
C ARG A 634 38.54 -7.64 36.84
N MET A 635 39.02 -7.94 35.65
CA MET A 635 40.15 -8.86 35.43
C MET A 635 41.45 -8.30 36.02
N ILE A 636 41.58 -6.97 36.08
CA ILE A 636 42.73 -6.27 36.67
C ILE A 636 42.43 -5.94 38.15
N LYS A 637 43.36 -6.28 39.05
CA LYS A 637 43.26 -5.96 40.48
C LYS A 637 43.16 -4.45 40.71
N GLY A 638 42.33 -4.03 41.66
CA GLY A 638 42.13 -2.62 42.00
C GLY A 638 41.05 -1.91 41.18
N THR A 639 40.46 -2.56 40.17
CA THR A 639 39.35 -1.98 39.38
C THR A 639 38.16 -1.67 40.30
N PHE A 640 37.73 -0.41 40.35
CA PHE A 640 36.72 0.15 41.26
C PHE A 640 37.11 0.24 42.75
N GLU A 641 38.36 -0.07 43.10
CA GLU A 641 38.85 0.04 44.49
C GLU A 641 39.76 1.25 44.69
N ASN A 642 40.66 1.51 43.74
CA ASN A 642 41.68 2.56 43.84
C ASN A 642 41.81 3.42 42.58
N GLY A 643 40.78 3.43 41.71
CA GLY A 643 40.78 4.20 40.47
C GLY A 643 41.52 3.53 39.30
N THR A 644 41.85 2.24 39.40
CA THR A 644 42.51 1.49 38.32
C THR A 644 41.70 1.52 37.01
N GLU A 645 40.37 1.60 37.07
CA GLU A 645 39.50 1.73 35.90
C GLU A 645 39.85 2.93 35.01
N TYR A 646 40.29 4.04 35.59
CA TYR A 646 40.74 5.21 34.82
C TYR A 646 42.10 4.97 34.16
N THR A 647 42.97 4.20 34.82
CA THR A 647 44.25 3.76 34.25
C THR A 647 44.03 2.79 33.10
N ILE A 648 43.04 1.90 33.20
CA ILE A 648 42.62 0.98 32.12
C ILE A 648 42.22 1.79 30.88
N VAL A 649 41.32 2.76 31.06
CA VAL A 649 40.86 3.64 29.97
C VAL A 649 42.04 4.40 29.36
N ALA A 650 42.86 5.06 30.17
CA ALA A 650 43.98 5.85 29.66
C ALA A 650 45.01 4.99 28.90
N THR A 651 45.29 3.77 29.37
CA THR A 651 46.27 2.88 28.73
C THR A 651 45.78 2.37 27.38
N ILE A 652 44.51 1.94 27.29
CA ILE A 652 43.93 1.41 26.05
C ILE A 652 43.64 2.52 25.02
N MET A 653 43.43 3.75 25.47
CA MET A 653 43.29 4.91 24.58
C MET A 653 44.64 5.44 24.05
N ASN A 654 45.75 4.88 24.52
CA ASN A 654 47.11 5.28 24.15
C ASN A 654 47.95 4.06 23.67
N LEU A 655 47.35 3.15 22.90
CA LEU A 655 48.06 2.02 22.31
C LEU A 655 49.04 2.49 21.23
N ASN A 656 50.14 1.75 21.07
CA ASN A 656 51.07 2.05 20.00
C ASN A 656 50.44 1.79 18.62
N MET A 657 50.88 2.55 17.61
CA MET A 657 50.31 2.47 16.28
C MET A 657 50.46 1.08 15.63
N ASP A 658 51.49 0.31 16.00
CA ASP A 658 51.69 -1.04 15.47
C ASP A 658 50.65 -2.04 15.99
N MET A 659 50.24 -1.96 17.27
CA MET A 659 49.13 -2.77 17.77
C MET A 659 47.81 -2.32 17.12
N VAL A 660 47.57 -1.02 17.00
CA VAL A 660 46.35 -0.47 16.36
C VAL A 660 46.21 -0.96 14.92
N ARG A 661 47.30 -0.93 14.13
CA ARG A 661 47.33 -1.46 12.76
C ARG A 661 47.02 -2.96 12.70
N LYS A 662 47.55 -3.74 13.65
CA LYS A 662 47.27 -5.18 13.74
C LYS A 662 45.81 -5.44 14.05
N ILE A 663 45.21 -4.70 14.99
CA ILE A 663 43.78 -4.77 15.31
C ILE A 663 42.94 -4.42 14.07
N GLN A 664 43.30 -3.35 13.34
CA GLN A 664 42.58 -2.94 12.13
C GLN A 664 42.69 -3.97 10.99
N SER A 665 43.83 -4.66 10.86
CA SER A 665 44.03 -5.66 9.81
C SER A 665 43.36 -7.00 10.12
N PHE A 666 42.97 -7.24 11.38
CA PHE A 666 42.50 -8.53 11.84
C PHE A 666 41.12 -8.89 11.28
N ASP A 667 41.04 -10.08 10.68
CA ASP A 667 39.81 -10.73 10.27
C ASP A 667 39.56 -11.92 11.21
N PHE A 668 38.44 -11.89 11.93
CA PHE A 668 38.12 -12.84 13.00
C PHE A 668 38.01 -14.30 12.55
N THR A 669 37.97 -14.55 11.24
CA THR A 669 37.90 -15.92 10.66
C THR A 669 39.28 -16.45 10.21
N LYS A 670 40.30 -15.59 10.16
CA LYS A 670 41.63 -15.89 9.63
C LYS A 670 42.68 -15.99 10.74
N SER A 671 43.96 -15.80 10.40
CA SER A 671 45.05 -15.69 11.36
C SER A 671 44.90 -14.44 12.23
N ASN A 672 44.90 -14.65 13.54
CA ASN A 672 44.91 -13.57 14.52
C ASN A 672 46.30 -13.00 14.76
N PRO A 673 46.39 -11.71 15.13
CA PRO A 673 47.61 -11.10 15.64
C PRO A 673 48.15 -11.83 16.87
N LYS A 674 49.47 -11.73 17.10
CA LYS A 674 50.14 -12.53 18.12
C LYS A 674 51.08 -11.70 18.96
N LEU A 675 51.25 -12.08 20.22
CA LEU A 675 52.14 -11.45 21.17
C LEU A 675 53.04 -12.50 21.83
N VAL A 676 54.34 -12.31 21.73
CA VAL A 676 55.33 -13.07 22.47
C VAL A 676 56.00 -12.13 23.45
N TYR A 677 55.94 -12.47 24.74
CA TYR A 677 56.54 -11.69 25.81
C TYR A 677 57.61 -12.54 26.50
N VAL A 678 58.88 -12.16 26.35
CA VAL A 678 60.01 -12.85 26.99
C VAL A 678 60.43 -12.05 28.22
N ASN A 679 60.33 -12.66 29.40
CA ASN A 679 60.81 -12.07 30.65
C ASN A 679 61.86 -12.99 31.30
N PRO A 680 63.15 -12.84 30.95
CA PRO A 680 64.22 -13.73 31.41
C PRO A 680 64.76 -13.40 32.81
N GLY A 681 64.35 -12.28 33.41
CA GLY A 681 64.93 -11.78 34.65
C GLY A 681 63.91 -11.56 35.77
N GLU A 682 64.34 -10.88 36.82
CA GLU A 682 63.54 -10.56 38.01
C GLU A 682 62.64 -9.32 37.84
N ARG A 683 62.68 -8.67 36.67
CA ARG A 683 61.92 -7.45 36.43
C ARG A 683 60.43 -7.75 36.42
N VAL A 684 59.69 -6.96 37.20
CA VAL A 684 58.24 -7.10 37.34
C VAL A 684 57.54 -6.44 36.16
N ILE A 685 56.56 -7.14 35.57
CA ILE A 685 55.69 -6.60 34.53
C ILE A 685 54.83 -5.48 35.15
N SER A 686 54.65 -4.36 34.45
CA SER A 686 53.89 -3.22 34.96
C SER A 686 52.37 -3.47 34.97
N LEU A 687 51.63 -2.59 35.64
CA LEU A 687 50.16 -2.59 35.59
C LEU A 687 49.69 -2.29 34.16
N GLU A 688 50.31 -1.32 33.49
CA GLU A 688 50.01 -0.91 32.11
C GLU A 688 50.22 -2.07 31.13
N ASP A 689 51.32 -2.82 31.25
CA ASP A 689 51.56 -4.02 30.45
C ASP A 689 50.46 -5.06 30.67
N SER A 690 50.09 -5.30 31.93
CA SER A 690 49.03 -6.25 32.29
C SER A 690 47.68 -5.87 31.69
N ILE A 691 47.35 -4.57 31.70
CA ILE A 691 46.13 -4.01 31.07
C ILE A 691 46.14 -4.25 29.56
N ILE A 692 47.25 -3.94 28.87
CA ILE A 692 47.36 -4.12 27.42
C ILE A 692 47.22 -5.59 27.06
N ILE A 693 47.90 -6.48 27.78
CA ILE A 693 47.89 -7.92 27.51
C ILE A 693 46.49 -8.49 27.71
N ALA A 694 45.80 -8.10 28.80
CA ALA A 694 44.42 -8.48 29.03
C ALA A 694 43.49 -8.02 27.89
N PHE A 695 43.64 -6.75 27.48
CA PHE A 695 42.86 -6.17 26.40
C PHE A 695 43.10 -6.86 25.06
N LEU A 696 44.36 -7.11 24.71
CA LEU A 696 44.73 -7.79 23.46
C LEU A 696 44.19 -9.23 23.43
N ASN A 697 44.19 -9.94 24.57
CA ASN A 697 43.53 -11.25 24.67
C ASN A 697 42.02 -11.14 24.35
N LEU A 698 41.32 -10.15 24.93
CA LEU A 698 39.89 -9.92 24.67
C LEU A 698 39.58 -9.52 23.22
N ILE A 699 40.49 -8.82 22.55
CA ILE A 699 40.41 -8.49 21.12
C ILE A 699 40.63 -9.74 20.25
N GLY A 700 41.40 -10.71 20.74
CA GLY A 700 41.58 -12.00 20.07
C GLY A 700 43.03 -12.36 19.74
N PHE A 701 44.01 -11.73 20.39
CA PHE A 701 45.43 -12.05 20.15
C PHE A 701 45.80 -13.41 20.78
N ASP A 702 46.67 -14.17 20.10
CA ASP A 702 47.38 -15.25 20.78
C ASP A 702 48.53 -14.66 21.57
N ILE A 703 48.61 -14.97 22.86
CA ILE A 703 49.60 -14.41 23.78
C ILE A 703 50.33 -15.54 24.51
N VAL A 704 51.66 -15.54 24.42
CA VAL A 704 52.51 -16.47 25.17
C VAL A 704 53.62 -15.71 25.90
N PHE A 705 53.70 -15.93 27.21
CA PHE A 705 54.82 -15.49 28.04
C PHE A 705 55.88 -16.57 28.10
N PHE A 706 57.14 -16.17 28.00
CA PHE A 706 58.31 -17.03 28.20
C PHE A 706 59.07 -16.53 29.41
N VAL A 707 58.97 -17.27 30.52
CA VAL A 707 59.54 -16.93 31.83
C VAL A 707 60.47 -18.08 32.25
N PRO A 708 61.71 -18.13 31.74
CA PRO A 708 62.62 -19.25 31.98
C PRO A 708 62.99 -19.42 33.46
N THR A 709 62.84 -18.38 34.28
CA THR A 709 63.07 -18.40 35.74
C THR A 709 61.95 -19.06 36.54
N GLY A 710 60.76 -19.21 35.95
CA GLY A 710 59.54 -19.68 36.65
C GLY A 710 58.93 -18.67 37.61
N TYR A 711 59.38 -17.41 37.62
CA TYR A 711 58.86 -16.40 38.55
C TYR A 711 57.39 -16.07 38.33
N GLN A 712 56.71 -15.69 39.41
CA GLN A 712 55.35 -15.13 39.40
C GLN A 712 55.36 -13.64 39.01
N SER A 713 55.85 -13.34 37.81
CA SER A 713 55.96 -11.96 37.32
C SER A 713 54.72 -11.47 36.59
N VAL A 714 53.93 -12.38 36.02
CA VAL A 714 52.84 -12.06 35.08
C VAL A 714 51.50 -11.89 35.82
N GLU A 715 51.28 -12.71 36.85
CA GLU A 715 50.01 -12.90 37.54
C GLU A 715 49.71 -11.79 38.55
N LYS A 716 50.71 -10.96 38.87
CA LYS A 716 50.68 -9.98 39.97
C LYS A 716 49.43 -9.10 39.95
N PHE A 717 49.08 -8.57 38.78
CA PHE A 717 48.01 -7.59 38.60
C PHE A 717 46.67 -8.19 38.14
N PHE A 718 46.58 -9.52 37.97
CA PHE A 718 45.33 -10.19 37.61
C PHE A 718 44.55 -10.64 38.84
N SER A 719 43.22 -10.43 38.83
CA SER A 719 42.33 -10.76 39.96
C SER A 719 42.04 -12.26 40.09
N SER A 720 42.21 -13.02 39.01
CA SER A 720 41.96 -14.46 38.91
C SER A 720 42.97 -15.12 37.96
N THR A 721 42.94 -16.45 37.89
CA THR A 721 43.75 -17.23 36.93
C THR A 721 43.20 -17.05 35.51
N VAL A 722 43.80 -16.11 34.77
CA VAL A 722 43.35 -15.72 33.41
C VAL A 722 44.07 -16.47 32.28
N MET A 723 45.19 -17.12 32.59
CA MET A 723 46.06 -17.78 31.61
C MET A 723 46.52 -19.14 32.13
N GLU A 724 46.86 -20.03 31.22
CA GLU A 724 47.37 -21.36 31.54
C GLU A 724 48.89 -21.35 31.72
N GLU A 725 49.40 -21.94 32.80
CA GLU A 725 50.85 -22.06 33.04
C GLU A 725 51.34 -23.46 32.66
N HIS A 726 52.30 -23.51 31.73
CA HIS A 726 53.06 -24.69 31.38
C HIS A 726 54.41 -24.65 32.08
N GLN A 727 54.61 -25.53 33.06
CA GLN A 727 55.92 -25.73 33.67
C GLN A 727 56.72 -26.71 32.82
N VAL A 728 57.76 -26.20 32.16
CA VAL A 728 58.56 -26.91 31.18
C VAL A 728 60.00 -26.97 31.67
N GLY A 729 60.45 -28.15 32.07
CA GLY A 729 61.86 -28.41 32.40
C GLY A 729 62.41 -27.62 33.59
N GLN A 730 63.69 -27.22 33.49
CA GLN A 730 64.45 -26.61 34.58
C GLN A 730 64.36 -25.09 34.56
N TYR A 731 64.39 -24.44 35.74
CA TYR A 731 64.45 -22.98 35.82
C TYR A 731 65.86 -22.47 35.55
N VAL A 732 65.97 -21.49 34.66
CA VAL A 732 67.24 -20.89 34.23
C VAL A 732 67.19 -19.38 34.47
N TYR A 733 68.25 -18.86 35.09
CA TYR A 733 68.38 -17.48 35.53
C TYR A 733 69.41 -16.70 34.69
N ASP A 734 69.38 -15.36 34.80
CA ASP A 734 70.35 -14.44 34.19
C ASP A 734 70.54 -14.59 32.67
N LEU A 735 69.45 -14.92 31.96
CA LEU A 735 69.48 -15.08 30.51
C LEU A 735 69.45 -13.74 29.78
N ASN A 736 70.36 -13.57 28.82
CA ASN A 736 70.30 -12.49 27.84
C ASN A 736 69.52 -12.95 26.62
N VAL A 737 68.47 -12.21 26.25
CA VAL A 737 67.66 -12.53 25.06
C VAL A 737 68.50 -12.30 23.80
N PRO A 738 68.76 -13.33 22.97
CA PRO A 738 69.45 -13.13 21.69
C PRO A 738 68.58 -12.34 20.71
N ASP A 739 69.13 -11.90 19.58
CA ASP A 739 68.31 -11.36 18.49
C ASP A 739 67.47 -12.50 17.87
N LEU A 740 66.26 -12.70 18.41
CA LEU A 740 65.38 -13.81 18.06
C LEU A 740 64.94 -13.78 16.59
N ARG A 741 64.92 -12.60 15.96
CA ARG A 741 64.58 -12.51 14.52
C ARG A 741 65.73 -13.07 13.67
N ARG A 742 66.98 -12.89 14.10
CA ARG A 742 68.19 -13.39 13.40
C ARG A 742 68.73 -14.72 13.92
N PHE A 743 68.21 -15.25 15.01
CA PHE A 743 68.69 -16.48 15.66
C PHE A 743 68.63 -17.71 14.72
N VAL A 744 69.67 -18.55 14.68
CA VAL A 744 69.68 -19.78 13.86
C VAL A 744 70.09 -20.94 14.75
N VAL A 745 69.24 -21.97 14.83
CA VAL A 745 69.58 -23.24 15.47
C VAL A 745 70.69 -23.90 14.65
N LYS A 746 71.84 -24.15 15.27
CA LYS A 746 72.95 -24.90 14.65
C LYS A 746 72.49 -26.34 14.50
N LYS A 747 72.16 -26.74 13.26
CA LYS A 747 71.95 -28.16 12.95
C LYS A 747 73.26 -28.92 13.23
N GLN A 748 73.23 -29.90 14.12
CA GLN A 748 74.27 -30.93 14.16
C GLN A 748 74.38 -31.58 12.76
N PRO A 749 75.60 -31.81 12.24
CA PRO A 749 75.77 -32.37 10.91
C PRO A 749 75.19 -33.79 10.86
N THR A 750 74.16 -33.99 10.04
CA THR A 750 73.57 -35.31 9.81
C THR A 750 74.59 -36.22 9.12
N SER A 751 74.87 -37.35 9.76
CA SER A 751 75.78 -38.38 9.27
C SER A 751 75.40 -38.85 7.87
N TRP A 752 76.39 -38.97 6.99
CA TRP A 752 76.31 -39.43 5.59
C TRP A 752 75.40 -40.64 5.34
N ARG A 753 75.21 -41.51 6.34
CA ARG A 753 74.35 -42.70 6.29
C ARG A 753 72.87 -42.38 6.07
N GLU A 754 72.34 -41.27 6.58
CA GLU A 754 70.90 -40.97 6.46
C GLU A 754 70.50 -40.47 5.07
N ARG A 755 71.46 -39.98 4.27
CA ARG A 755 71.21 -39.49 2.91
C ARG A 755 70.97 -40.60 1.89
N ILE A 756 71.46 -41.82 2.14
CA ILE A 756 71.43 -42.93 1.18
C ILE A 756 70.14 -43.76 1.29
N PHE A 757 69.50 -43.82 2.47
CA PHE A 757 68.38 -44.73 2.71
C PHE A 757 66.96 -44.13 2.56
N LYS A 758 66.81 -42.90 2.07
CA LYS A 758 65.48 -42.26 1.82
C LYS A 758 65.08 -42.17 0.34
N ARG A 759 65.14 -43.28 -0.40
CA ARG A 759 64.32 -43.49 -1.59
C ARG A 759 63.57 -44.81 -1.45
N GLY A 760 62.32 -44.72 -0.99
CA GLY A 760 61.44 -45.87 -0.83
C GLY A 760 60.29 -45.61 0.14
N LYS A 761 59.41 -44.67 -0.18
CA LYS A 761 57.94 -44.75 -0.05
C LYS A 761 57.31 -43.48 -0.58
#